data_AF-A0A6L4B0S2-F1
#
_entry.id   AF-A0A6L4B0S2-F1
#
_cell.length_a   1.000
_cell.length_b   1.000
_cell.length_c   1.000
_cell.angle_alpha   90.00
_cell.angle_beta   90.00
_cell.angle_gamma   90.00
#
_symmetry.space_group_name_H-M   'P 1'
#
loop_
_entity.id
_entity.type
_entity.pdbx_description
1 polymer ?
#
loop_
_entity_poly.entity_id
_entity_poly.type
_entity_poly.pdbx_seq_one_letter_code
_entity_poly.pdbx_strand_id
1 'polypeptide(L)'
;MKTHVALKAIINSKKPGTRLDVTGWCRNSLAAAALGELEPGLIIFDEFQRFRDLMTNADVALDPAEARIRDILTAKESGRLLLLSATPYEALRPMAKVGKVRSPADSKPKDSSDDNDFFRLLEFLLGNLPLAQRGQTMRAIREAFSTREAEVRRGTPDSDDAKAALADLVSKLSLIMCRTERPVVVDADLPGELPLIPLTASDVRSFRSFSSWVPRDGHAHWTVPLWSSVPLAAQTLGNRYMCWKAAPKKLPVAELTAKRLHSWRQQEWTSPKVRGLLQALPPERLMAPWVRPTVPWWPLGGVWNGSGDEALIDGKALVFSRFAAVPGAVSAVVSYSAEAHVYNRKSPRAKPKYSAGTKPTFRSGGASPGMFRLFFASEFLARLDPLKNGLPKTVKDARRVLIPQIKAALLERGTVYNASSKRKAVPVEAWLVHLATPPAESARKAWIEAIVAEEGDKSTQSVVGAAFDGFIAGVPKGRMSEITRAELNALVDLSLSSPAVVLARAVMRHWRDAGSYLNWDCPISAGEGKRADKLSQTTPRKLLQRLAIGGLRRYLDRPWFAATLQRSKRFHKDFAAALHDAVVEGNLESVLDEHFWFVSATNSQSWPKRLLELQSALALSGGRTVLHEKTKAAKNKSRVRCNVALPLHQAKDEDKEEAPRPDVVRHAFNTPFWPMILTTTSVGQEGLDFHPWCKTVAHWDPAPGPVELEQREGRVNRYAGLAIRRALSTSVDTDALGRAGDSPWVALATQAEEQAAVADTSGGMAPWWCTPGAKAMQLYLHCAGSRESVVRVRLERRRAVYRMVLGASEPHWLIDELDATQPPSPSDVLENSLELGAWKLKQKSQAKRS
;
A
#
# COMPACT_ATOMS: atom_id res chain seq x y z
N MET A 1 -1.96 -9.34 53.83
CA MET A 1 -3.18 -9.94 54.43
C MET A 1 -4.45 -9.07 54.37
N LYS A 2 -4.53 -7.97 53.59
CA LYS A 2 -5.74 -7.13 53.44
C LYS A 2 -6.53 -7.34 52.12
N THR A 3 -5.96 -8.03 51.15
CA THR A 3 -6.52 -8.23 49.79
C THR A 3 -7.61 -9.30 49.71
N HIS A 4 -7.56 -10.32 50.57
CA HIS A 4 -8.48 -11.47 50.50
C HIS A 4 -9.89 -11.17 51.06
N VAL A 5 -10.02 -10.15 51.91
CA VAL A 5 -11.29 -9.72 52.51
C VAL A 5 -12.06 -8.79 51.54
N ALA A 6 -11.34 -7.96 50.78
CA ALA A 6 -11.94 -7.09 49.75
C ALA A 6 -12.56 -7.88 48.58
N LEU A 7 -11.89 -8.96 48.13
CA LEU A 7 -12.40 -9.85 47.08
C LEU A 7 -13.68 -10.58 47.50
N LYS A 8 -13.82 -10.96 48.77
CA LYS A 8 -15.01 -11.61 49.31
C LYS A 8 -16.22 -10.66 49.40
N ALA A 9 -15.99 -9.38 49.67
CA ALA A 9 -17.04 -8.36 49.72
C ALA A 9 -17.61 -8.03 48.32
N ILE A 10 -16.79 -8.06 47.27
CA ILE A 10 -17.20 -7.72 45.90
C ILE A 10 -18.01 -8.85 45.24
N ILE A 11 -17.63 -10.12 45.48
CA ILE A 11 -18.30 -11.30 44.91
C ILE A 11 -19.73 -11.50 45.44
N ASN A 12 -20.06 -10.97 46.63
CA ASN A 12 -21.39 -11.10 47.23
C ASN A 12 -22.47 -10.14 46.67
N SER A 13 -22.13 -9.23 45.75
CA SER A 13 -23.10 -8.31 45.16
C SER A 13 -23.65 -8.83 43.82
N LYS A 14 -24.86 -9.41 43.83
CA LYS A 14 -25.62 -9.84 42.63
C LYS A 14 -26.15 -8.65 41.80
N LYS A 15 -25.32 -7.64 41.48
CA LYS A 15 -25.69 -6.54 40.57
C LYS A 15 -24.96 -6.68 39.22
N PRO A 16 -25.66 -6.59 38.08
CA PRO A 16 -25.03 -6.64 36.76
C PRO A 16 -24.21 -5.35 36.52
N GLY A 17 -22.92 -5.42 36.84
CA GLY A 17 -21.95 -4.32 36.71
C GLY A 17 -20.59 -4.64 37.35
N THR A 18 -20.59 -5.32 38.50
CA THR A 18 -19.39 -5.62 39.31
C THR A 18 -18.42 -6.65 38.71
N ARG A 19 -18.86 -7.47 37.76
CA ARG A 19 -18.02 -8.47 37.09
C ARG A 19 -16.99 -7.85 36.12
N LEU A 20 -17.36 -6.71 35.52
CA LEU A 20 -16.46 -5.93 34.66
C LEU A 20 -15.38 -5.24 35.49
N ASP A 21 -15.72 -4.76 36.69
CA ASP A 21 -14.78 -4.07 37.59
C ASP A 21 -13.70 -5.01 38.14
N VAL A 22 -14.06 -6.24 38.54
CA VAL A 22 -13.07 -7.25 38.99
C VAL A 22 -12.11 -7.63 37.86
N THR A 23 -12.63 -7.80 36.65
CA THR A 23 -11.80 -8.11 35.48
C THR A 23 -10.84 -6.96 35.17
N GLY A 24 -11.31 -5.71 35.27
CA GLY A 24 -10.47 -4.52 35.15
C GLY A 24 -9.36 -4.47 36.19
N TRP A 25 -9.70 -4.66 37.47
CA TRP A 25 -8.74 -4.66 38.58
C TRP A 25 -7.68 -5.76 38.44
N CYS A 26 -8.08 -6.98 38.07
CA CYS A 26 -7.13 -8.08 37.82
C CYS A 26 -6.19 -7.77 36.64
N ARG A 27 -6.71 -7.18 35.56
CA ARG A 27 -5.90 -6.78 34.39
C ARG A 27 -4.92 -5.66 34.74
N ASN A 28 -5.37 -4.65 35.48
CA ASN A 28 -4.52 -3.54 35.93
C ASN A 28 -3.46 -4.04 36.90
N SER A 29 -3.82 -4.88 37.88
CA SER A 29 -2.85 -5.44 38.82
C SER A 29 -1.79 -6.30 38.13
N LEU A 30 -2.20 -7.14 37.17
CA LEU A 30 -1.28 -7.95 36.36
C LEU A 30 -0.37 -7.06 35.51
N ALA A 31 -0.92 -6.04 34.84
CA ALA A 31 -0.14 -5.11 34.04
C ALA A 31 0.85 -4.30 34.88
N ALA A 32 0.45 -3.83 36.07
CA ALA A 32 1.32 -3.11 36.99
C ALA A 32 2.47 -4.00 37.50
N ALA A 33 2.21 -5.27 37.79
CA ALA A 33 3.24 -6.24 38.18
C ALA A 33 4.21 -6.51 37.02
N ALA A 34 3.68 -6.83 35.83
CA ALA A 34 4.48 -7.12 34.65
C ALA A 34 5.34 -5.92 34.20
N LEU A 35 4.77 -4.71 34.19
CA LEU A 35 5.51 -3.49 33.87
C LEU A 35 6.54 -3.15 34.95
N GLY A 36 6.25 -3.44 36.21
CA GLY A 36 7.16 -3.21 37.33
C GLY A 36 8.42 -4.08 37.27
N GLU A 37 8.33 -5.31 36.77
CA GLU A 37 9.48 -6.21 36.59
C GLU A 37 10.37 -5.83 35.39
N LEU A 38 9.86 -5.07 34.42
CA LEU A 38 10.61 -4.72 33.21
C LEU A 38 11.69 -3.64 33.44
N GLU A 39 11.56 -2.83 34.51
CA GLU A 39 12.47 -1.72 34.86
C GLU A 39 13.01 -0.94 33.63
N PRO A 40 12.12 -0.38 32.78
CA PRO A 40 12.54 0.16 31.49
C PRO A 40 13.37 1.44 31.63
N GLY A 41 14.61 1.44 31.14
CA GLY A 41 15.46 2.65 31.10
C GLY A 41 15.03 3.70 30.06
N LEU A 42 14.22 3.31 29.06
CA LEU A 42 13.65 4.18 28.03
C LEU A 42 12.26 3.69 27.64
N ILE A 43 11.30 4.60 27.63
CA ILE A 43 9.93 4.35 27.17
C ILE A 43 9.68 5.17 25.91
N ILE A 44 9.18 4.52 24.86
CA ILE A 44 8.90 5.14 23.57
C ILE A 44 7.40 5.04 23.30
N PHE A 45 6.73 6.18 23.21
CA PHE A 45 5.36 6.24 22.68
C PHE A 45 5.40 6.67 21.23
N ASP A 46 5.13 5.72 20.35
CA ASP A 46 4.76 6.04 18.97
C ASP A 46 3.29 6.45 18.90
N GLU A 47 3.01 7.44 18.05
CA GLU A 47 1.68 8.07 17.94
C GLU A 47 1.09 8.52 19.30
N PHE A 48 1.87 9.26 20.10
CA PHE A 48 1.49 9.63 21.48
C PHE A 48 0.12 10.31 21.59
N GLN A 49 -0.40 10.92 20.51
CA GLN A 49 -1.73 11.52 20.47
C GLN A 49 -2.87 10.54 20.79
N ARG A 50 -2.64 9.21 20.69
CA ARG A 50 -3.61 8.18 21.12
C ARG A 50 -3.65 7.97 22.64
N PHE A 51 -2.66 8.51 23.35
CA PHE A 51 -2.42 8.28 24.77
C PHE A 51 -2.53 9.58 25.58
N ARG A 52 -3.30 10.57 25.11
CA ARG A 52 -3.45 11.89 25.78
C ARG A 52 -3.90 11.79 27.22
N ASP A 53 -4.78 10.85 27.50
CA ASP A 53 -5.32 10.66 28.84
C ASP A 53 -4.23 10.26 29.85
N LEU A 54 -3.10 9.67 29.39
CA LEU A 54 -1.93 9.40 30.24
C LEU A 54 -1.16 10.67 30.63
N MET A 55 -1.31 11.76 29.88
CA MET A 55 -0.60 13.03 30.11
C MET A 55 -1.42 14.03 30.94
N THR A 56 -2.73 13.85 31.06
CA THR A 56 -3.55 14.64 31.99
C THR A 56 -3.39 14.08 33.40
N ASN A 57 -2.95 14.89 34.36
CA ASN A 57 -3.04 14.56 35.78
C ASN A 57 -4.53 14.40 36.13
N ALA A 58 -5.06 13.18 35.98
CA ALA A 58 -6.37 12.86 36.50
C ALA A 58 -6.21 12.78 38.01
N ASP A 59 -6.49 13.90 38.68
CA ASP A 59 -6.80 13.88 40.10
C ASP A 59 -7.90 12.82 40.30
N VAL A 60 -7.57 11.77 41.04
CA VAL A 60 -8.41 10.61 41.38
C VAL A 60 -8.39 9.45 40.37
N ALA A 61 -7.26 8.74 40.26
CA ALA A 61 -7.33 7.31 39.91
C ALA A 61 -8.00 6.56 41.07
N LEU A 62 -9.15 5.92 40.81
CA LEU A 62 -9.85 5.08 41.79
C LEU A 62 -9.09 3.77 42.10
N ASP A 63 -8.16 3.36 41.24
CA ASP A 63 -7.37 2.12 41.33
C ASP A 63 -5.86 2.41 41.50
N PRO A 64 -5.23 1.98 42.62
CA PRO A 64 -3.78 2.11 42.84
C PRO A 64 -2.92 1.43 41.78
N ALA A 65 -3.41 0.36 41.14
CA ALA A 65 -2.68 -0.33 40.07
C ALA A 65 -2.63 0.52 38.80
N GLU A 66 -3.69 1.26 38.49
CA GLU A 66 -3.74 2.19 37.37
C GLU A 66 -2.77 3.37 37.55
N ALA A 67 -2.71 3.92 38.78
CA ALA A 67 -1.72 4.95 39.13
C ALA A 67 -0.29 4.43 38.94
N ARG A 68 0.00 3.20 39.39
CA ARG A 68 1.32 2.58 39.22
C ARG A 68 1.66 2.33 37.75
N ILE A 69 0.71 1.86 36.94
CA ILE A 69 0.91 1.71 35.48
C ILE A 69 1.27 3.06 34.87
N ARG A 70 0.53 4.12 35.22
CA ARG A 70 0.78 5.48 34.71
C ARG A 70 2.15 6.00 35.15
N ASP A 71 2.55 5.83 36.41
CA ASP A 71 3.85 6.28 36.89
C ASP A 71 5.00 5.56 36.16
N ILE A 72 4.87 4.24 35.92
CA ILE A 72 5.83 3.48 35.13
C ILE A 72 5.86 4.00 33.69
N LEU A 73 4.71 4.10 33.02
CA LEU A 73 4.59 4.52 31.63
C LEU A 73 5.05 5.96 31.38
N THR A 74 4.86 6.85 32.34
CA THR A 74 5.32 8.24 32.28
C THR A 74 6.77 8.41 32.74
N ALA A 75 7.43 7.31 33.09
CA ALA A 75 8.82 7.27 33.51
C ALA A 75 9.14 8.14 34.74
N LYS A 76 8.17 8.29 35.65
CA LYS A 76 8.25 9.21 36.80
C LYS A 76 9.36 8.86 37.80
N GLU A 77 9.76 7.59 37.88
CA GLU A 77 10.75 7.10 38.84
C GLU A 77 12.01 6.47 38.22
N SER A 78 11.99 6.04 36.95
CA SER A 78 13.02 5.10 36.45
C SER A 78 13.51 5.26 35.01
N GLY A 79 13.00 6.22 34.21
CA GLY A 79 13.24 6.16 32.76
C GLY A 79 13.38 7.49 32.03
N ARG A 80 13.95 7.39 30.82
CA ARG A 80 13.85 8.42 29.79
C ARG A 80 12.54 8.21 29.03
N LEU A 81 11.85 9.28 28.65
CA LEU A 81 10.61 9.22 27.87
C LEU A 81 10.83 9.86 26.50
N LEU A 82 10.47 9.13 25.44
CA LEU A 82 10.50 9.63 24.07
C LEU A 82 9.08 9.57 23.47
N LEU A 83 8.53 10.73 23.16
CA LEU A 83 7.23 10.86 22.49
C LEU A 83 7.47 11.11 20.99
N LEU A 84 6.94 10.23 20.16
CA LEU A 84 6.98 10.35 18.71
C LEU A 84 5.58 10.66 18.18
N SER A 85 5.49 11.66 17.31
CA SER A 85 4.27 11.92 16.54
C SER A 85 4.61 12.53 15.19
N ALA A 86 3.86 12.11 14.18
CA ALA A 86 3.94 12.67 12.84
C ALA A 86 3.19 14.01 12.71
N THR A 87 2.29 14.34 13.64
CA THR A 87 1.46 15.55 13.56
C THR A 87 1.26 16.17 14.93
N PRO A 88 1.77 17.39 15.20
CA PRO A 88 1.55 18.08 16.48
C PRO A 88 0.11 18.62 16.66
N TYR A 89 -0.85 18.18 15.83
CA TYR A 89 -1.92 19.04 15.35
C TYR A 89 -3.33 18.65 15.77
N GLU A 90 -3.59 17.38 16.07
CA GLU A 90 -4.83 17.07 16.76
C GLU A 90 -4.83 17.63 18.20
N ALA A 91 -3.66 18.04 18.73
CA ALA A 91 -3.48 18.78 19.98
C ALA A 91 -3.84 20.29 19.87
N LEU A 92 -4.40 20.72 18.73
CA LEU A 92 -4.94 22.07 18.52
C LEU A 92 -6.47 22.08 18.37
N ARG A 93 -7.15 20.93 18.53
CA ARG A 93 -8.62 20.88 18.46
C ARG A 93 -9.23 21.50 19.73
N PRO A 94 -10.17 22.46 19.61
CA PRO A 94 -10.96 22.91 20.75
C PRO A 94 -11.72 21.72 21.37
N MET A 95 -11.71 21.60 22.70
CA MET A 95 -12.32 20.49 23.46
C MET A 95 -13.84 20.30 23.29
N ALA A 96 -14.54 21.13 22.51
CA ALA A 96 -16.00 21.12 22.41
C ALA A 96 -16.64 19.79 21.92
N LYS A 97 -15.85 18.77 21.54
CA LYS A 97 -16.36 17.47 21.05
C LYS A 97 -15.74 16.21 21.67
N VAL A 98 -15.02 16.30 22.79
CA VAL A 98 -14.57 15.10 23.53
C VAL A 98 -15.37 14.98 24.83
N GLY A 99 -16.39 14.13 24.79
CA GLY A 99 -17.00 13.54 25.99
C GLY A 99 -18.01 14.41 26.73
N LYS A 100 -19.26 13.95 26.77
CA LYS A 100 -20.14 14.12 27.92
C LYS A 100 -19.45 13.51 29.15
N VAL A 101 -18.53 14.24 29.78
CA VAL A 101 -18.18 13.99 31.18
C VAL A 101 -19.31 14.63 31.98
N ARG A 102 -20.00 13.82 32.78
CA ARG A 102 -20.97 14.30 33.76
C ARG A 102 -20.21 15.15 34.79
N SER A 103 -20.12 16.46 34.58
CA SER A 103 -19.81 17.37 35.68
C SER A 103 -21.01 17.40 36.62
N PRO A 104 -20.82 17.25 37.94
CA PRO A 104 -21.84 17.63 38.90
C PRO A 104 -22.19 19.10 38.68
N ALA A 105 -23.47 19.40 38.58
CA ALA A 105 -23.97 20.77 38.60
C ALA A 105 -23.44 21.43 39.89
N ASP A 106 -22.66 22.51 39.75
CA ASP A 106 -22.27 23.51 40.78
C ASP A 106 -20.80 23.97 40.75
N SER A 107 -20.01 23.65 39.72
CA SER A 107 -18.75 24.38 39.49
C SER A 107 -18.96 25.57 38.55
N LYS A 108 -18.66 26.78 39.04
CA LYS A 108 -18.58 28.01 38.22
C LYS A 108 -17.69 27.76 36.99
N PRO A 109 -18.01 28.35 35.82
CA PRO A 109 -17.15 28.24 34.65
C PRO A 109 -15.82 28.94 34.98
N LYS A 110 -14.74 28.17 35.16
CA LYS A 110 -13.38 28.70 35.06
C LYS A 110 -13.18 29.18 33.62
N ASP A 111 -12.48 30.30 33.45
CA ASP A 111 -12.14 30.90 32.16
C ASP A 111 -11.75 29.83 31.14
N SER A 112 -12.57 29.71 30.11
CA SER A 112 -12.56 28.59 29.16
C SER A 112 -11.68 28.83 27.94
N SER A 113 -10.79 29.82 27.98
CA SER A 113 -10.02 30.30 26.83
C SER A 113 -8.55 29.85 26.76
N ASP A 114 -8.01 29.09 27.73
CA ASP A 114 -6.53 29.05 27.89
C ASP A 114 -5.87 27.65 27.98
N ASP A 115 -6.59 26.56 27.67
CA ASP A 115 -6.09 25.20 27.91
C ASP A 115 -6.21 24.29 26.67
N ASN A 116 -5.46 24.64 25.62
CA ASN A 116 -5.29 23.80 24.44
C ASN A 116 -4.34 22.63 24.74
N ASP A 117 -4.59 21.44 24.16
CA ASP A 117 -3.84 20.19 24.41
C ASP A 117 -2.33 20.35 24.19
N PHE A 118 -1.92 21.25 23.30
CA PHE A 118 -0.52 21.58 23.05
C PHE A 118 0.20 22.13 24.31
N PHE A 119 -0.38 23.07 25.05
CA PHE A 119 0.26 23.64 26.24
C PHE A 119 0.33 22.65 27.39
N ARG A 120 -0.64 21.74 27.50
CA ARG A 120 -0.61 20.63 28.46
C ARG A 120 0.54 19.66 28.16
N LEU A 121 0.77 19.35 26.89
CA LEU A 121 1.92 18.56 26.47
C LEU A 121 3.24 19.24 26.84
N LEU A 122 3.36 20.55 26.61
CA LEU A 122 4.56 21.31 27.00
C LEU A 122 4.78 21.29 28.51
N GLU A 123 3.72 21.49 29.29
CA GLU A 123 3.79 21.42 30.76
C GLU A 123 4.21 20.04 31.26
N PHE A 124 3.69 18.98 30.63
CA PHE A 124 4.10 17.59 30.90
C PHE A 124 5.58 17.36 30.57
N LEU A 125 6.06 17.79 29.41
CA LEU A 125 7.46 17.65 29.01
C LEU A 125 8.42 18.46 29.90
N LEU A 126 7.95 19.56 30.48
CA LEU A 126 8.67 20.36 31.48
C LEU A 126 8.48 19.84 32.92
N GLY A 127 7.88 18.66 33.09
CA GLY A 127 7.62 18.02 34.38
C GLY A 127 8.87 17.80 35.24
N ASN A 128 10.04 17.72 34.63
CA ASN A 128 11.33 17.56 35.34
C ASN A 128 11.83 18.87 35.95
N LEU A 129 11.29 20.04 35.56
CA LEU A 129 11.66 21.32 36.17
C LEU A 129 10.97 21.51 37.53
N PRO A 130 11.62 22.17 38.51
CA PRO A 130 10.97 22.64 39.72
C PRO A 130 9.72 23.47 39.42
N LEU A 131 8.67 23.33 40.23
CA LEU A 131 7.36 23.94 39.98
C LEU A 131 7.44 25.45 39.66
N ALA A 132 8.27 26.19 40.39
CA ALA A 132 8.48 27.63 40.17
C ALA A 132 9.11 27.94 38.81
N GLN A 133 10.16 27.20 38.42
CA GLN A 133 10.84 27.35 37.12
C GLN A 133 9.94 26.91 35.97
N ARG A 134 9.17 25.83 36.15
CA ARG A 134 8.17 25.36 35.18
C ARG A 134 7.13 26.43 34.92
N GLY A 135 6.55 27.01 35.98
CA GLY A 135 5.55 28.08 35.86
C GLY A 135 6.11 29.35 35.23
N GLN A 136 7.36 29.72 35.50
CA GLN A 136 8.02 30.84 34.82
C GLN A 136 8.26 30.57 33.33
N THR A 137 8.77 29.38 33.00
CA THR A 137 9.03 28.97 31.61
C THR A 137 7.74 28.91 30.80
N MET A 138 6.68 28.33 31.36
CA MET A 138 5.36 28.26 30.70
C MET A 138 4.75 29.63 30.46
N ARG A 139 4.87 30.57 31.41
CA ARG A 139 4.41 31.95 31.23
C ARG A 139 5.14 32.63 30.07
N ALA A 140 6.47 32.53 30.02
CA ALA A 140 7.26 33.10 28.93
C ALA A 140 6.89 32.49 27.56
N ILE A 141 6.70 31.16 27.49
CA ILE A 141 6.25 30.49 26.26
C ILE A 141 4.88 31.02 25.81
N ARG A 142 3.91 31.14 26.73
CA ARG A 142 2.57 31.67 26.43
C ARG A 142 2.62 33.12 25.95
N GLU A 143 3.43 33.96 26.61
CA GLU A 143 3.62 35.36 26.24
C GLU A 143 4.23 35.50 24.84
N ALA A 144 5.24 34.70 24.50
CA ALA A 144 5.85 34.71 23.18
C ALA A 144 4.87 34.22 22.08
N PHE A 145 4.07 33.18 22.34
CA PHE A 145 3.02 32.77 21.40
C PHE A 145 1.93 33.85 21.23
N SER A 146 1.51 34.49 22.32
CA SER A 146 0.51 35.57 22.29
C SER A 146 0.99 36.79 21.51
N THR A 147 2.24 37.22 21.75
CA THR A 147 2.88 38.32 21.00
C THR A 147 2.89 38.04 19.51
N ARG A 148 3.30 36.81 19.14
CA ARG A 148 3.35 36.37 17.76
C ARG A 148 1.96 36.27 17.13
N GLU A 149 0.96 35.76 17.84
CA GLU A 149 -0.43 35.72 17.37
C GLU A 149 -0.96 37.14 17.10
N ALA A 150 -0.65 38.11 17.97
CA ALA A 150 -1.06 39.49 17.79
C ALA A 150 -0.42 40.15 16.55
N GLU A 151 0.88 39.94 16.34
CA GLU A 151 1.60 40.46 15.16
C GLU A 151 1.11 39.82 13.86
N VAL A 152 0.86 38.51 13.86
CA VAL A 152 0.28 37.81 12.71
C VAL A 152 -1.11 38.36 12.37
N ARG A 153 -1.96 38.65 13.38
CA ARG A 153 -3.28 39.27 13.16
C ARG A 153 -3.19 40.70 12.60
N ARG A 154 -2.14 41.45 12.95
CA ARG A 154 -1.89 42.80 12.39
C ARG A 154 -1.38 42.76 10.95
N GLY A 155 -1.06 41.59 10.42
CA GLY A 155 -0.45 41.43 9.09
C GLY A 155 1.04 41.74 9.07
N THR A 156 1.71 41.77 10.23
CA THR A 156 3.14 42.03 10.38
C THR A 156 3.88 40.80 10.95
N PRO A 157 3.79 39.61 10.30
CA PRO A 157 4.37 38.38 10.82
C PRO A 157 5.90 38.42 10.96
N ASP A 158 6.55 39.37 10.29
CA ASP A 158 8.00 39.59 10.22
C ASP A 158 8.50 40.80 11.05
N SER A 159 7.65 41.40 11.90
CA SER A 159 8.05 42.48 12.79
C SER A 159 9.19 42.08 13.73
N ASP A 160 9.92 43.06 14.25
CA ASP A 160 11.03 42.80 15.19
C ASP A 160 10.53 42.08 16.46
N ASP A 161 9.33 42.43 16.93
CA ASP A 161 8.65 41.77 18.06
C ASP A 161 8.31 40.31 17.72
N ALA A 162 7.77 40.04 16.53
CA ALA A 162 7.45 38.68 16.10
C ALA A 162 8.71 37.81 15.94
N LYS A 163 9.79 38.38 15.40
CA LYS A 163 11.09 37.72 15.26
C LYS A 163 11.74 37.44 16.61
N ALA A 164 11.67 38.38 17.55
CA ALA A 164 12.17 38.21 18.91
C ALA A 164 11.40 37.10 19.64
N ALA A 165 10.06 37.13 19.57
CA ALA A 165 9.20 36.09 20.14
C ALA A 165 9.47 34.71 19.51
N LEU A 166 9.66 34.64 18.18
CA LEU A 166 10.01 33.39 17.49
C LEU A 166 11.37 32.86 17.94
N ALA A 167 12.39 33.70 18.04
CA ALA A 167 13.71 33.31 18.53
C ALA A 167 13.64 32.79 19.97
N ASP A 168 12.83 33.42 20.82
CA ASP A 168 12.62 33.00 22.19
C ASP A 168 11.92 31.63 22.28
N LEU A 169 10.87 31.42 21.48
CA LEU A 169 10.19 30.13 21.35
C LEU A 169 11.13 29.03 20.87
N VAL A 170 11.95 29.31 19.85
CA VAL A 170 12.94 28.35 19.35
C VAL A 170 13.91 27.94 20.45
N SER A 171 14.48 28.92 21.17
CA SER A 171 15.44 28.65 22.25
C SER A 171 14.85 27.79 23.37
N LYS A 172 13.59 28.02 23.74
CA LYS A 172 12.93 27.29 24.84
C LYS A 172 12.44 25.91 24.40
N LEU A 173 11.79 25.82 23.24
CA LEU A 173 11.16 24.59 22.78
C LEU A 173 12.17 23.57 22.24
N SER A 174 13.33 24.02 21.72
CA SER A 174 14.38 23.11 21.24
C SER A 174 14.99 22.21 22.33
N LEU A 175 14.77 22.54 23.61
CA LEU A 175 15.24 21.74 24.75
C LEU A 175 14.39 20.48 25.00
N ILE A 176 13.12 20.51 24.60
CA ILE A 176 12.13 19.46 24.90
C ILE A 176 11.51 18.84 23.64
N MET A 177 11.71 19.47 22.48
CA MET A 177 11.09 19.05 21.22
C MET A 177 12.08 19.24 20.07
N CYS A 178 12.11 18.26 19.17
CA CYS A 178 12.77 18.37 17.88
C CYS A 178 11.75 18.15 16.77
N ARG A 179 11.75 19.03 15.77
CA ARG A 179 10.85 18.93 14.62
C ARG A 179 11.68 19.00 13.34
N THR A 180 11.63 17.93 12.57
CA THR A 180 12.29 17.83 11.28
C THR A 180 11.22 17.82 10.18
N GLU A 181 11.24 18.84 9.35
CA GLU A 181 10.38 18.90 8.17
C GLU A 181 11.20 18.62 6.93
N ARG A 182 10.59 17.93 5.96
CA ARG A 182 11.15 17.92 4.61
C ARG A 182 11.08 19.36 4.07
N PRO A 183 12.15 19.86 3.42
CA PRO A 183 12.10 21.17 2.80
C PRO A 183 10.89 21.24 1.88
N VAL A 184 10.06 22.27 2.07
CA VAL A 184 9.01 22.60 1.10
C VAL A 184 9.76 22.96 -0.16
N VAL A 185 9.68 22.11 -1.18
CA VAL A 185 10.20 22.46 -2.50
C VAL A 185 9.37 23.66 -2.96
N VAL A 186 9.98 24.83 -2.94
CA VAL A 186 9.35 26.13 -3.21
C VAL A 186 8.82 26.20 -4.66
N ASP A 187 9.36 25.36 -5.55
CA ASP A 187 8.99 25.27 -6.97
C ASP A 187 8.18 24.02 -7.34
N ALA A 188 7.22 23.64 -6.49
CA ALA A 188 6.31 22.55 -6.81
C ALA A 188 5.01 23.07 -7.44
N ASP A 189 5.08 23.48 -8.72
CA ASP A 189 3.99 23.15 -9.62
C ASP A 189 3.75 21.64 -9.42
N LEU A 190 2.62 21.28 -8.81
CA LEU A 190 2.24 19.88 -8.58
C LEU A 190 2.03 19.28 -9.97
N PRO A 191 2.95 18.43 -10.47
CA PRO A 191 2.79 17.88 -11.80
C PRO A 191 1.59 16.92 -11.79
N GLY A 192 0.73 17.02 -12.80
CA GLY A 192 -0.38 16.10 -13.02
C GLY A 192 -1.79 16.66 -12.84
N GLU A 193 -2.02 17.97 -13.05
CA GLU A 193 -3.39 18.49 -13.12
C GLU A 193 -4.13 17.84 -14.31
N LEU A 194 -5.14 17.02 -14.00
CA LEU A 194 -6.15 16.69 -15.00
C LEU A 194 -6.87 17.99 -15.38
N PRO A 195 -7.18 18.21 -16.66
CA PRO A 195 -8.09 19.27 -17.05
C PRO A 195 -9.42 19.09 -16.31
N LEU A 196 -10.04 20.21 -15.92
CA LEU A 196 -11.33 20.22 -15.23
C LEU A 196 -12.33 19.30 -15.95
N ILE A 197 -12.92 18.37 -15.20
CA ILE A 197 -13.82 17.37 -15.79
C ILE A 197 -15.14 18.05 -16.15
N PRO A 198 -15.55 18.08 -17.43
CA PRO A 198 -16.77 18.74 -17.83
C PRO A 198 -18.01 17.95 -17.36
N LEU A 199 -19.05 18.71 -17.00
CA LEU A 199 -20.38 18.17 -16.78
C LEU A 199 -21.07 17.93 -18.13
N THR A 200 -21.72 16.80 -18.26
CA THR A 200 -22.48 16.41 -19.45
C THR A 200 -23.98 16.47 -19.18
N ALA A 201 -24.79 16.51 -20.24
CA ALA A 201 -26.24 16.42 -20.11
C ALA A 201 -26.71 15.11 -19.45
N SER A 202 -25.93 14.03 -19.55
CA SER A 202 -26.24 12.75 -18.90
C SER A 202 -26.12 12.84 -17.38
N ASP A 203 -25.12 13.58 -16.90
CA ASP A 203 -24.87 13.81 -15.47
C ASP A 203 -26.05 14.55 -14.84
N VAL A 204 -26.51 15.62 -15.50
CA VAL A 204 -27.65 16.44 -15.02
C VAL A 204 -28.94 15.61 -14.98
N ARG A 205 -29.16 14.71 -15.96
CA ARG A 205 -30.30 13.79 -15.93
C ARG A 205 -30.20 12.78 -14.77
N SER A 206 -29.00 12.25 -14.51
CA SER A 206 -28.74 11.36 -13.38
C SER A 206 -28.99 12.09 -12.05
N PHE A 207 -28.52 13.33 -11.91
CA PHE A 207 -28.79 14.20 -10.76
C PHE A 207 -30.29 14.39 -10.53
N ARG A 208 -31.04 14.83 -11.54
CA ARG A 208 -32.49 15.05 -11.44
C ARG A 208 -33.23 13.79 -11.02
N SER A 209 -32.75 12.63 -11.47
CA SER A 209 -33.32 11.34 -11.12
C SER A 209 -33.05 11.01 -9.65
N PHE A 210 -31.80 11.14 -9.20
CA PHE A 210 -31.41 10.88 -7.82
C PHE A 210 -32.01 11.88 -6.81
N SER A 211 -32.13 13.16 -7.19
CA SER A 211 -32.69 14.21 -6.32
C SER A 211 -34.13 13.94 -5.92
N SER A 212 -34.90 13.23 -6.76
CA SER A 212 -36.27 12.82 -6.44
C SER A 212 -36.37 11.78 -5.31
N TRP A 213 -35.25 11.20 -4.87
CA TRP A 213 -35.21 10.15 -3.83
C TRP A 213 -34.76 10.65 -2.47
N VAL A 214 -34.09 11.80 -2.44
CA VAL A 214 -33.63 12.36 -1.18
C VAL A 214 -34.83 13.06 -0.52
N PRO A 215 -35.18 12.70 0.74
CA PRO A 215 -36.26 13.38 1.46
C PRO A 215 -36.03 14.89 1.49
N ARG A 216 -37.09 15.65 1.22
CA ARG A 216 -37.01 17.13 1.27
C ARG A 216 -37.00 17.66 2.71
N ASP A 217 -37.55 16.91 3.65
CA ASP A 217 -37.64 17.30 5.06
C ASP A 217 -36.25 17.21 5.72
N GLY A 218 -35.55 18.34 5.78
CA GLY A 218 -34.25 18.48 6.47
C GLY A 218 -33.04 17.82 5.78
N HIS A 219 -33.22 16.98 4.77
CA HIS A 219 -32.13 16.20 4.15
C HIS A 219 -31.73 16.61 2.72
N ALA A 220 -32.40 17.60 2.11
CA ALA A 220 -32.12 18.04 0.74
C ALA A 220 -30.66 18.47 0.51
N HIS A 221 -29.96 18.96 1.55
CA HIS A 221 -28.56 19.34 1.49
C HIS A 221 -27.60 18.17 1.19
N TRP A 222 -28.03 16.91 1.39
CA TRP A 222 -27.25 15.71 1.07
C TRP A 222 -27.30 15.30 -0.40
N THR A 223 -28.24 15.84 -1.19
CA THR A 223 -28.44 15.41 -2.58
C THR A 223 -27.20 15.61 -3.44
N VAL A 224 -26.65 16.83 -3.45
CA VAL A 224 -25.46 17.15 -4.27
C VAL A 224 -24.22 16.36 -3.81
N PRO A 225 -23.85 16.33 -2.52
CA PRO A 225 -22.67 15.58 -2.06
C PRO A 225 -22.74 14.08 -2.35
N LEU A 226 -23.90 13.45 -2.17
CA LEU A 226 -24.07 12.02 -2.44
C LEU A 226 -24.04 11.72 -3.94
N TRP A 227 -24.69 12.54 -4.77
CA TRP A 227 -24.70 12.36 -6.22
C TRP A 227 -23.32 12.58 -6.84
N SER A 228 -22.60 13.64 -6.44
CA SER A 228 -21.30 13.97 -7.03
C SER A 228 -20.21 12.98 -6.61
N SER A 229 -20.30 12.44 -5.39
CA SER A 229 -19.28 11.56 -4.83
C SER A 229 -19.57 10.08 -5.05
N VAL A 230 -20.79 9.57 -4.88
CA VAL A 230 -21.06 8.12 -4.96
C VAL A 230 -21.38 7.72 -6.41
N PRO A 231 -20.51 6.94 -7.11
CA PRO A 231 -20.86 6.42 -8.43
C PRO A 231 -22.12 5.59 -8.38
N LEU A 232 -22.98 5.77 -9.38
CA LEU A 232 -24.27 5.08 -9.48
C LEU A 232 -25.07 5.20 -8.17
N ALA A 233 -25.13 6.38 -7.55
CA ALA A 233 -25.70 6.60 -6.21
C ALA A 233 -27.07 5.93 -6.01
N ALA A 234 -27.95 5.96 -7.01
CA ALA A 234 -29.26 5.31 -6.97
C ALA A 234 -29.22 3.76 -6.91
N GLN A 235 -28.11 3.14 -7.33
CA GLN A 235 -27.93 1.68 -7.36
C GLN A 235 -27.01 1.19 -6.24
N THR A 236 -26.03 1.99 -5.81
CA THR A 236 -25.02 1.60 -4.81
C THR A 236 -25.47 1.92 -3.38
N LEU A 237 -26.29 2.96 -3.20
CA LEU A 237 -26.92 3.26 -1.91
C LEU A 237 -28.11 2.31 -1.70
N GLY A 238 -27.91 1.29 -0.86
CA GLY A 238 -28.93 0.31 -0.48
C GLY A 238 -29.86 0.72 0.67
N ASN A 239 -30.54 -0.26 1.27
CA ASN A 239 -31.57 -0.13 2.33
C ASN A 239 -31.09 0.46 3.64
N ARG A 240 -29.78 0.51 3.83
CA ARG A 240 -29.18 1.18 4.97
C ARG A 240 -29.29 2.71 4.88
N TYR A 241 -29.47 3.27 3.69
CA TYR A 241 -29.52 4.71 3.48
C TYR A 241 -30.97 5.23 3.43
N MET A 242 -31.22 6.35 4.12
CA MET A 242 -32.56 6.97 4.21
C MET A 242 -33.15 7.33 2.85
N CYS A 243 -32.33 7.82 1.91
CA CYS A 243 -32.76 8.15 0.56
C CYS A 243 -33.33 6.93 -0.20
N TRP A 244 -32.89 5.71 0.13
CA TRP A 244 -33.46 4.52 -0.51
C TRP A 244 -34.76 4.07 0.14
N LYS A 245 -34.89 4.23 1.47
CA LYS A 245 -36.14 3.94 2.21
C LYS A 245 -37.28 4.87 1.79
N ALA A 246 -36.96 6.14 1.55
CA ALA A 246 -37.91 7.17 1.12
C ALA A 246 -38.12 7.21 -0.40
N ALA A 247 -37.40 6.40 -1.17
CA ALA A 247 -37.43 6.47 -2.63
C ALA A 247 -38.84 6.17 -3.19
N PRO A 248 -39.30 6.90 -4.22
CA PRO A 248 -40.59 6.69 -4.85
C PRO A 248 -40.78 5.26 -5.39
N LYS A 249 -42.04 4.85 -5.57
CA LYS A 249 -42.38 3.51 -6.09
C LYS A 249 -41.75 3.22 -7.47
N LYS A 250 -41.54 4.23 -8.32
CA LYS A 250 -40.81 4.13 -9.59
C LYS A 250 -39.35 4.62 -9.41
N LEU A 251 -38.37 3.72 -9.53
CA LEU A 251 -36.95 4.09 -9.56
C LEU A 251 -36.57 4.58 -10.98
N PRO A 252 -35.54 5.44 -11.15
CA PRO A 252 -35.05 5.79 -12.46
C PRO A 252 -34.37 4.58 -13.08
N VAL A 253 -34.14 4.69 -14.38
CA VAL A 253 -33.51 3.64 -15.16
C VAL A 253 -32.10 3.41 -14.61
N ALA A 254 -31.85 2.19 -14.13
CA ALA A 254 -30.52 1.76 -13.71
C ALA A 254 -29.52 1.92 -14.86
N GLU A 255 -28.41 2.59 -14.60
CA GLU A 255 -27.36 2.81 -15.60
C GLU A 255 -26.69 1.48 -15.94
N LEU A 256 -26.29 0.71 -14.92
CA LEU A 256 -25.76 -0.64 -15.09
C LEU A 256 -26.78 -1.70 -14.65
N THR A 257 -27.47 -2.31 -15.62
CA THR A 257 -28.41 -3.42 -15.39
C THR A 257 -27.74 -4.78 -15.57
N ALA A 258 -28.32 -5.84 -15.00
CA ALA A 258 -27.90 -7.23 -15.24
C ALA A 258 -27.74 -7.57 -16.72
N LYS A 259 -28.65 -7.08 -17.58
CA LYS A 259 -28.57 -7.27 -19.05
C LYS A 259 -27.33 -6.62 -19.65
N ARG A 260 -27.02 -5.38 -19.24
CA ARG A 260 -25.82 -4.65 -19.72
C ARG A 260 -24.53 -5.27 -19.18
N LEU A 261 -24.56 -5.72 -17.92
CA LEU A 261 -23.47 -6.47 -17.29
C LEU A 261 -23.13 -7.74 -18.09
N HIS A 262 -24.14 -8.59 -18.36
CA HIS A 262 -23.95 -9.85 -19.09
C HIS A 262 -23.54 -9.70 -20.56
N SER A 263 -23.83 -8.55 -21.18
CA SER A 263 -23.46 -8.26 -22.57
C SER A 263 -22.12 -7.54 -22.71
N TRP A 264 -21.41 -7.27 -21.61
CA TRP A 264 -20.14 -6.51 -21.61
C TRP A 264 -20.26 -5.15 -22.31
N ARG A 265 -21.43 -4.50 -22.17
CA ARG A 265 -21.67 -3.22 -22.83
C ARG A 265 -20.79 -2.15 -22.19
N GLN A 266 -19.89 -1.56 -22.97
CA GLN A 266 -19.16 -0.38 -22.55
C GLN A 266 -20.14 0.77 -22.29
N GLN A 267 -20.03 1.38 -21.12
CA GLN A 267 -20.90 2.46 -20.68
C GLN A 267 -20.15 3.76 -20.56
N GLU A 268 -20.80 4.84 -20.97
CA GLU A 268 -20.42 6.18 -20.55
C GLU A 268 -21.01 6.43 -19.16
N TRP A 269 -20.15 6.51 -18.17
CA TRP A 269 -20.56 6.75 -16.80
C TRP A 269 -21.08 8.17 -16.62
N THR A 270 -22.17 8.32 -15.87
CA THR A 270 -22.74 9.64 -15.49
C THR A 270 -22.03 10.29 -14.30
N SER A 271 -21.02 9.63 -13.74
CA SER A 271 -20.17 10.19 -12.67
C SER A 271 -18.95 10.87 -13.30
N PRO A 272 -18.82 12.19 -13.19
CA PRO A 272 -17.65 12.91 -13.70
C PRO A 272 -16.35 12.41 -13.05
N LYS A 273 -16.34 12.19 -11.73
CA LYS A 273 -15.16 11.72 -10.99
C LYS A 273 -14.65 10.37 -11.51
N VAL A 274 -15.56 9.45 -11.86
CA VAL A 274 -15.20 8.17 -12.51
C VAL A 274 -14.53 8.42 -13.86
N ARG A 275 -15.09 9.31 -14.68
CA ARG A 275 -14.52 9.63 -15.99
C ARG A 275 -13.12 10.21 -15.86
N GLY A 276 -12.91 11.14 -14.92
CA GLY A 276 -11.58 11.70 -14.64
C GLY A 276 -10.58 10.62 -14.18
N LEU A 277 -10.99 9.72 -13.28
CA LEU A 277 -10.13 8.63 -12.83
C LEU A 277 -9.75 7.69 -13.99
N LEU A 278 -10.71 7.35 -14.86
CA LEU A 278 -10.46 6.52 -16.05
C LEU A 278 -9.70 7.27 -17.17
N GLN A 279 -9.68 8.60 -17.16
CA GLN A 279 -8.84 9.40 -18.04
C GLN A 279 -7.37 9.34 -17.58
N ALA A 280 -7.12 9.51 -16.28
CA ALA A 280 -5.77 9.43 -15.73
C ALA A 280 -5.23 8.00 -15.66
N LEU A 281 -6.10 6.99 -15.52
CA LEU A 281 -5.72 5.58 -15.50
C LEU A 281 -6.67 4.76 -16.41
N PRO A 282 -6.42 4.80 -17.73
CA PRO A 282 -7.29 4.17 -18.72
C PRO A 282 -7.31 2.64 -18.60
N PRO A 283 -8.39 1.98 -19.07
CA PRO A 283 -8.51 0.52 -19.07
C PRO A 283 -7.26 -0.20 -19.60
N GLU A 284 -6.62 0.33 -20.64
CA GLU A 284 -5.39 -0.19 -21.24
C GLU A 284 -4.27 -0.41 -20.21
N ARG A 285 -4.09 0.52 -19.28
CA ARG A 285 -3.09 0.43 -18.21
C ARG A 285 -3.59 -0.42 -17.04
N LEU A 286 -4.88 -0.35 -16.74
CA LEU A 286 -5.49 -1.15 -15.67
C LEU A 286 -5.40 -2.65 -15.93
N MET A 287 -5.38 -3.08 -17.20
CA MET A 287 -5.37 -4.48 -17.59
C MET A 287 -4.00 -5.18 -17.45
N ALA A 288 -2.92 -4.44 -17.19
CA ALA A 288 -1.60 -5.02 -17.02
C ALA A 288 -1.56 -5.95 -15.78
N PRO A 289 -1.03 -7.19 -15.90
CA PRO A 289 -0.95 -8.10 -14.75
C PRO A 289 -0.06 -7.64 -13.60
N TRP A 290 0.89 -6.75 -13.83
CA TRP A 290 1.74 -6.15 -12.80
C TRP A 290 2.18 -4.73 -13.20
N VAL A 291 2.66 -3.97 -12.23
CA VAL A 291 3.24 -2.64 -12.43
C VAL A 291 4.61 -2.73 -13.12
N ARG A 292 4.96 -1.75 -13.95
CA ARG A 292 6.27 -1.66 -14.62
C ARG A 292 7.42 -1.65 -13.59
N PRO A 293 8.58 -2.28 -13.87
CA PRO A 293 9.75 -2.13 -13.02
C PRO A 293 10.28 -0.71 -13.08
N THR A 294 10.99 -0.31 -12.04
CA THR A 294 11.68 0.97 -11.94
C THR A 294 12.93 1.01 -12.83
N VAL A 295 13.74 -0.05 -12.79
CA VAL A 295 14.88 -0.24 -13.70
C VAL A 295 14.57 -1.43 -14.63
N PRO A 296 14.04 -1.20 -15.85
CA PRO A 296 13.86 -2.28 -16.81
C PRO A 296 15.21 -2.84 -17.25
N TRP A 297 15.33 -4.16 -17.38
CA TRP A 297 16.55 -4.82 -17.86
C TRP A 297 16.65 -4.85 -19.38
N TRP A 298 15.56 -4.56 -20.08
CA TRP A 298 15.52 -4.32 -21.52
C TRP A 298 14.21 -3.58 -21.82
N PRO A 299 14.07 -2.97 -23.01
CA PRO A 299 12.88 -2.20 -23.36
C PRO A 299 11.56 -2.95 -23.11
N LEU A 300 10.63 -2.28 -22.43
CA LEU A 300 9.31 -2.84 -22.11
C LEU A 300 8.46 -3.01 -23.37
N GLY A 301 7.73 -4.11 -23.44
CA GLY A 301 6.83 -4.43 -24.57
C GLY A 301 5.36 -4.56 -24.15
N GLY A 302 4.50 -4.77 -25.14
CA GLY A 302 3.09 -5.07 -24.92
C GLY A 302 2.35 -4.00 -24.12
N VAL A 303 1.60 -4.42 -23.10
CA VAL A 303 0.80 -3.54 -22.22
C VAL A 303 1.65 -2.68 -21.27
N TRP A 304 2.95 -2.94 -21.17
CA TRP A 304 3.89 -2.19 -20.33
C TRP A 304 4.67 -1.12 -21.10
N ASN A 305 4.47 -1.02 -22.42
CA ASN A 305 5.13 0.01 -23.21
C ASN A 305 4.72 1.40 -22.69
N GLY A 306 5.71 2.26 -22.43
CA GLY A 306 5.47 3.59 -21.91
C GLY A 306 4.87 4.49 -22.98
N SER A 307 3.83 5.26 -22.66
CA SER A 307 3.27 6.24 -23.60
C SER A 307 4.01 7.58 -23.58
N GLY A 308 5.04 7.75 -22.74
CA GLY A 308 5.72 9.04 -22.52
C GLY A 308 4.86 10.12 -21.86
N ASP A 309 3.54 9.91 -21.77
CA ASP A 309 2.57 10.84 -21.22
C ASP A 309 2.64 10.87 -19.68
N GLU A 310 3.18 11.97 -19.17
CA GLU A 310 3.31 12.25 -17.74
C GLU A 310 1.98 12.58 -17.06
N ALA A 311 0.91 12.91 -17.82
CA ALA A 311 -0.42 13.14 -17.26
C ALA A 311 -1.10 11.84 -16.80
N LEU A 312 -0.63 10.68 -17.29
CA LEU A 312 -1.19 9.38 -16.92
C LEU A 312 -0.50 8.80 -15.69
N ILE A 313 -1.31 8.17 -14.83
CA ILE A 313 -0.82 7.52 -13.62
C ILE A 313 0.20 6.44 -13.97
N ASP A 314 1.39 6.56 -13.36
CA ASP A 314 2.46 5.56 -13.40
C ASP A 314 2.45 4.72 -12.11
N GLY A 315 2.07 3.46 -12.25
CA GLY A 315 1.90 2.52 -11.15
C GLY A 315 0.46 2.44 -10.67
N LYS A 316 0.29 2.39 -9.36
CA LYS A 316 -1.02 2.26 -8.71
C LYS A 316 -1.58 3.62 -8.26
N ALA A 317 -2.88 3.63 -7.94
CA ALA A 317 -3.55 4.81 -7.40
C ALA A 317 -4.22 4.52 -6.05
N LEU A 318 -3.99 5.39 -5.07
CA LEU A 318 -4.69 5.38 -3.79
C LEU A 318 -5.79 6.45 -3.79
N VAL A 319 -7.05 6.04 -3.71
CA VAL A 319 -8.22 6.93 -3.80
C VAL A 319 -8.80 7.18 -2.42
N PHE A 320 -8.82 8.44 -1.98
CA PHE A 320 -9.44 8.86 -0.71
C PHE A 320 -10.81 9.48 -0.94
N SER A 321 -11.81 8.90 -0.29
CA SER A 321 -13.19 9.37 -0.32
C SER A 321 -13.70 9.75 1.07
N ARG A 322 -14.71 10.61 1.12
CA ARG A 322 -15.39 11.00 2.36
C ARG A 322 -16.43 9.98 2.80
N PHE A 323 -17.11 9.33 1.84
CA PHE A 323 -18.27 8.49 2.13
C PHE A 323 -17.95 7.00 2.10
N ALA A 324 -18.46 6.24 3.08
CA ALA A 324 -18.28 4.79 3.18
C ALA A 324 -18.87 3.99 2.00
N ALA A 325 -19.82 4.56 1.23
CA ALA A 325 -20.38 3.93 0.03
C ALA A 325 -19.44 3.98 -1.19
N VAL A 326 -18.53 4.95 -1.24
CA VAL A 326 -17.69 5.24 -2.41
C VAL A 326 -16.70 4.11 -2.71
N PRO A 327 -15.97 3.51 -1.73
CA PRO A 327 -15.00 2.48 -2.04
C PRO A 327 -15.56 1.30 -2.84
N GLY A 328 -16.71 0.76 -2.42
CA GLY A 328 -17.39 -0.31 -3.16
C GLY A 328 -17.85 0.13 -4.55
N ALA A 329 -18.49 1.31 -4.63
CA ALA A 329 -19.01 1.85 -5.88
C ALA A 329 -17.92 2.12 -6.94
N VAL A 330 -16.82 2.79 -6.56
CA VAL A 330 -15.68 3.06 -7.45
C VAL A 330 -15.04 1.74 -7.88
N SER A 331 -14.81 0.82 -6.93
CA SER A 331 -14.20 -0.48 -7.21
C SER A 331 -14.99 -1.29 -8.24
N ALA A 332 -16.31 -1.30 -8.13
CA ALA A 332 -17.21 -1.98 -9.05
C ALA A 332 -17.18 -1.37 -10.45
N VAL A 333 -17.32 -0.04 -10.53
CA VAL A 333 -17.41 0.70 -11.79
C VAL A 333 -16.10 0.64 -12.56
N VAL A 334 -14.96 0.85 -11.90
CA VAL A 334 -13.63 0.76 -12.53
C VAL A 334 -13.34 -0.66 -12.98
N SER A 335 -13.58 -1.66 -12.11
CA SER A 335 -13.33 -3.06 -12.46
C SER A 335 -14.18 -3.53 -13.64
N TYR A 336 -15.46 -3.17 -13.66
CA TYR A 336 -16.32 -3.47 -14.81
C TYR A 336 -15.87 -2.73 -16.08
N SER A 337 -15.42 -1.47 -15.99
CA SER A 337 -14.93 -0.71 -17.14
C SER A 337 -13.74 -1.39 -17.80
N ALA A 338 -12.77 -1.86 -17.00
CA ALA A 338 -11.62 -2.60 -17.49
C ALA A 338 -12.02 -3.94 -18.11
N GLU A 339 -12.86 -4.74 -17.45
CA GLU A 339 -13.32 -6.02 -18.00
C GLU A 339 -14.15 -5.84 -19.29
N ALA A 340 -15.08 -4.88 -19.31
CA ALA A 340 -15.90 -4.58 -20.48
C ALA A 340 -15.04 -4.11 -21.65
N HIS A 341 -13.97 -3.35 -21.40
CA HIS A 341 -13.03 -2.94 -22.44
C HIS A 341 -12.38 -4.14 -23.17
N VAL A 342 -12.03 -5.20 -22.42
CA VAL A 342 -11.49 -6.45 -22.98
C VAL A 342 -12.52 -7.17 -23.83
N TYR A 343 -13.72 -7.40 -23.28
CA TYR A 343 -14.71 -8.29 -23.88
C TYR A 343 -15.61 -7.61 -24.92
N ASN A 344 -15.75 -6.29 -24.90
CA ASN A 344 -16.58 -5.57 -25.88
C ASN A 344 -15.97 -5.58 -27.29
N ARG A 345 -14.63 -5.47 -27.37
CA ARG A 345 -13.84 -5.34 -28.61
C ARG A 345 -13.52 -6.67 -29.32
N LYS A 346 -13.95 -7.83 -28.79
CA LYS A 346 -13.85 -9.11 -29.52
C LYS A 346 -14.91 -9.20 -30.62
N SER A 347 -14.48 -9.70 -31.79
CA SER A 347 -15.35 -10.07 -32.93
C SER A 347 -16.48 -11.03 -32.46
N PRO A 348 -17.63 -11.16 -33.16
CA PRO A 348 -18.87 -11.82 -32.69
C PRO A 348 -18.81 -13.30 -32.29
N ARG A 349 -17.63 -13.93 -32.21
CA ARG A 349 -17.51 -15.25 -31.57
C ARG A 349 -17.94 -15.13 -30.10
N ALA A 350 -18.80 -16.05 -29.68
CA ALA A 350 -19.58 -16.02 -28.44
C ALA A 350 -18.84 -15.36 -27.26
N LYS A 351 -19.23 -14.11 -26.94
CA LYS A 351 -18.77 -13.42 -25.74
C LYS A 351 -19.13 -14.28 -24.52
N PRO A 352 -18.19 -14.62 -23.62
CA PRO A 352 -18.53 -15.38 -22.44
C PRO A 352 -19.53 -14.57 -21.60
N LYS A 353 -20.52 -15.23 -20.99
CA LYS A 353 -21.39 -14.54 -20.03
C LYS A 353 -20.54 -14.01 -18.86
N TYR A 354 -20.95 -12.89 -18.26
CA TYR A 354 -20.28 -12.32 -17.07
C TYR A 354 -20.01 -13.37 -15.97
N SER A 355 -20.93 -14.30 -15.76
CA SER A 355 -20.80 -15.41 -14.80
C SER A 355 -19.80 -16.50 -15.21
N ALA A 356 -19.54 -16.67 -16.51
CA ALA A 356 -18.66 -17.69 -17.07
C ALA A 356 -17.20 -17.22 -17.22
N GLY A 357 -16.93 -15.92 -17.15
CA GLY A 357 -15.58 -15.32 -17.19
C GLY A 357 -14.74 -15.56 -15.93
N THR A 358 -14.90 -16.72 -15.28
CA THR A 358 -14.26 -17.13 -14.03
C THR A 358 -13.52 -18.47 -14.16
N LYS A 359 -13.73 -19.23 -15.23
CA LYS A 359 -13.09 -20.54 -15.38
C LYS A 359 -11.63 -20.38 -15.79
N PRO A 360 -10.65 -20.98 -15.07
CA PRO A 360 -9.24 -20.93 -15.43
C PRO A 360 -8.99 -21.46 -16.85
N THR A 361 -7.92 -20.98 -17.49
CA THR A 361 -7.55 -21.34 -18.86
C THR A 361 -6.82 -22.67 -18.89
N PHE A 362 -5.96 -22.94 -17.90
CA PHE A 362 -5.26 -24.21 -17.80
C PHE A 362 -6.17 -25.32 -17.26
N ARG A 363 -6.01 -26.52 -17.79
CA ARG A 363 -6.72 -27.72 -17.32
C ARG A 363 -6.19 -28.16 -15.95
N SER A 364 -7.04 -28.82 -15.17
CA SER A 364 -6.66 -29.42 -13.89
C SER A 364 -5.78 -30.66 -14.07
N GLY A 365 -5.11 -31.09 -13.00
CA GLY A 365 -4.40 -32.37 -12.92
C GLY A 365 -2.95 -32.35 -13.37
N GLY A 366 -2.31 -31.17 -13.53
CA GLY A 366 -0.87 -31.08 -13.75
C GLY A 366 -0.36 -31.50 -15.14
N ALA A 367 -1.21 -32.09 -15.99
CA ALA A 367 -0.81 -32.69 -17.26
C ALA A 367 -0.62 -31.71 -18.43
N SER A 368 -0.96 -30.42 -18.25
CA SER A 368 -0.80 -29.42 -19.31
C SER A 368 0.69 -29.11 -19.54
N PRO A 369 1.24 -29.38 -20.73
CA PRO A 369 2.67 -29.12 -20.99
C PRO A 369 2.99 -27.62 -20.94
N GLY A 370 2.09 -26.76 -21.42
CA GLY A 370 2.23 -25.30 -21.32
C GLY A 370 2.26 -24.81 -19.87
N MET A 371 1.39 -25.34 -19.01
CA MET A 371 1.41 -25.02 -17.58
C MET A 371 2.70 -25.50 -16.91
N PHE A 372 3.18 -26.70 -17.24
CA PHE A 372 4.43 -27.24 -16.71
C PHE A 372 5.63 -26.36 -17.06
N ARG A 373 5.78 -25.95 -18.33
CA ARG A 373 6.85 -25.03 -18.80
C ARG A 373 6.88 -23.70 -18.04
N LEU A 374 5.71 -23.15 -17.72
CA LEU A 374 5.56 -21.85 -17.08
C LEU A 374 5.76 -21.90 -15.56
N PHE A 375 5.31 -22.97 -14.90
CA PHE A 375 5.16 -22.98 -13.44
C PHE A 375 5.99 -24.05 -12.72
N PHE A 376 6.78 -24.86 -13.42
CA PHE A 376 7.75 -25.74 -12.78
C PHE A 376 8.97 -24.94 -12.32
N ALA A 377 9.24 -24.94 -11.02
CA ALA A 377 10.36 -24.23 -10.40
C ALA A 377 11.66 -25.02 -10.62
N SER A 378 12.26 -24.85 -11.79
CA SER A 378 13.53 -25.48 -12.15
C SER A 378 14.72 -24.80 -11.47
N GLU A 379 15.30 -25.47 -10.48
CA GLU A 379 16.53 -25.03 -9.82
C GLU A 379 17.69 -24.86 -10.82
N PHE A 380 17.82 -25.80 -11.76
CA PHE A 380 18.86 -25.75 -12.80
C PHE A 380 18.82 -24.42 -13.57
N LEU A 381 17.64 -24.00 -14.02
CA LEU A 381 17.50 -22.75 -14.76
C LEU A 381 17.58 -21.51 -13.86
N ALA A 382 17.10 -21.60 -12.62
CA ALA A 382 17.10 -20.50 -11.66
C ALA A 382 18.50 -20.12 -11.16
N ARG A 383 19.47 -21.05 -11.20
CA ARG A 383 20.88 -20.80 -10.86
C ARG A 383 21.64 -19.99 -11.92
N LEU A 384 21.10 -19.86 -13.12
CA LEU A 384 21.73 -19.13 -14.23
C LEU A 384 21.42 -17.65 -14.14
N ASP A 385 22.41 -16.78 -14.28
CA ASP A 385 22.25 -15.35 -14.10
C ASP A 385 22.29 -14.59 -15.44
N PRO A 386 21.16 -14.01 -15.91
CA PRO A 386 21.15 -13.18 -17.12
C PRO A 386 21.91 -11.86 -16.94
N LEU A 387 22.23 -11.45 -15.70
CA LEU A 387 22.91 -10.20 -15.36
C LEU A 387 24.41 -10.36 -15.11
N LYS A 388 24.99 -11.55 -15.33
CA LYS A 388 26.40 -11.85 -15.00
C LYS A 388 27.40 -10.82 -15.52
N ASN A 389 27.11 -10.19 -16.67
CA ASN A 389 27.97 -9.19 -17.32
C ASN A 389 27.44 -7.74 -17.15
N GLY A 390 26.58 -7.48 -16.15
CA GLY A 390 25.85 -6.24 -15.99
C GLY A 390 24.43 -6.29 -16.58
N LEU A 391 23.71 -5.17 -16.50
CA LEU A 391 22.37 -5.05 -17.07
C LEU A 391 22.41 -5.24 -18.61
N PRO A 392 21.67 -6.21 -19.16
CA PRO A 392 21.56 -6.37 -20.60
C PRO A 392 20.87 -5.15 -21.23
N LYS A 393 21.13 -4.86 -22.51
CA LYS A 393 20.40 -3.79 -23.24
C LYS A 393 19.24 -4.35 -24.04
N THR A 394 19.32 -5.61 -24.46
CA THR A 394 18.27 -6.32 -25.17
C THR A 394 18.11 -7.75 -24.67
N VAL A 395 16.96 -8.37 -24.98
CA VAL A 395 16.73 -9.81 -24.73
C VAL A 395 17.80 -10.66 -25.43
N LYS A 396 18.31 -10.24 -26.59
CA LYS A 396 19.38 -10.97 -27.30
C LYS A 396 20.69 -10.97 -26.51
N ASP A 397 21.00 -9.91 -25.78
CA ASP A 397 22.19 -9.82 -24.95
C ASP A 397 22.08 -10.76 -23.74
N ALA A 398 20.92 -10.77 -23.07
CA ALA A 398 20.64 -11.72 -22.00
C ALA A 398 20.78 -13.18 -22.49
N ARG A 399 20.31 -13.50 -23.70
CA ARG A 399 20.51 -14.83 -24.32
C ARG A 399 21.99 -15.16 -24.54
N ARG A 400 22.78 -14.20 -25.05
CA ARG A 400 24.22 -14.37 -25.28
C ARG A 400 24.96 -14.65 -23.97
N VAL A 401 24.54 -14.05 -22.85
CA VAL A 401 25.07 -14.28 -21.50
C VAL A 401 24.69 -15.65 -20.96
N LEU A 402 23.45 -16.12 -21.21
CA LEU A 402 22.95 -17.40 -20.70
C LEU A 402 23.46 -18.63 -21.47
N ILE A 403 23.69 -18.54 -22.78
CA ILE A 403 24.10 -19.70 -23.60
C ILE A 403 25.37 -20.38 -23.08
N PRO A 404 26.48 -19.67 -22.79
CA PRO A 404 27.68 -20.26 -22.23
C PRO A 404 27.43 -20.89 -20.85
N GLN A 405 26.63 -20.23 -20.00
CA GLN A 405 26.32 -20.73 -18.66
C GLN A 405 25.54 -22.05 -18.70
N ILE A 406 24.53 -22.16 -19.58
CA ILE A 406 23.76 -23.39 -19.76
C ILE A 406 24.66 -24.50 -20.31
N LYS A 407 25.50 -24.21 -21.30
CA LYS A 407 26.44 -25.21 -21.85
C LYS A 407 27.38 -25.75 -20.78
N ALA A 408 27.94 -24.88 -19.95
CA ALA A 408 28.80 -25.28 -18.84
C ALA A 408 28.04 -26.15 -17.81
N ALA A 409 26.86 -25.70 -17.37
CA ALA A 409 26.04 -26.41 -16.40
C ALA A 409 25.51 -27.78 -16.93
N LEU A 410 25.28 -27.90 -18.24
CA LEU A 410 24.93 -29.16 -18.90
C LEU A 410 26.13 -30.11 -18.97
N LEU A 411 27.32 -29.59 -19.28
CA LEU A 411 28.55 -30.37 -19.34
C LEU A 411 28.89 -30.98 -17.98
N GLU A 412 28.73 -30.22 -16.89
CA GLU A 412 28.87 -30.71 -15.50
C GLU A 412 27.93 -31.88 -15.17
N ARG A 413 26.80 -31.97 -15.88
CA ARG A 413 25.82 -33.07 -15.76
C ARG A 413 26.00 -34.17 -16.81
N GLY A 414 27.11 -34.17 -17.54
CA GLY A 414 27.41 -35.18 -18.56
C GLY A 414 26.60 -35.04 -19.86
N THR A 415 25.99 -33.87 -20.11
CA THR A 415 25.26 -33.58 -21.35
C THR A 415 26.12 -32.72 -22.29
N VAL A 416 26.38 -33.20 -23.50
CA VAL A 416 27.22 -32.51 -24.49
C VAL A 416 26.36 -31.72 -25.48
N TYR A 417 26.77 -30.51 -25.81
CA TYR A 417 26.13 -29.71 -26.86
C TYR A 417 26.60 -30.15 -28.25
N ASN A 418 25.66 -30.55 -29.11
CA ASN A 418 25.92 -30.85 -30.51
C ASN A 418 25.05 -30.00 -31.44
N ALA A 419 25.68 -29.04 -32.12
CA ALA A 419 24.98 -28.12 -33.02
C ALA A 419 24.50 -28.80 -34.32
N SER A 420 25.20 -29.85 -34.77
CA SER A 420 24.99 -30.50 -36.07
C SER A 420 24.08 -31.74 -35.99
N SER A 421 23.59 -32.05 -34.79
CA SER A 421 22.72 -33.18 -34.54
C SER A 421 21.42 -33.08 -35.33
N LYS A 422 21.12 -34.10 -36.14
CA LYS A 422 19.87 -34.20 -36.91
C LYS A 422 18.79 -35.01 -36.18
N ARG A 423 19.00 -35.36 -34.91
CA ARG A 423 18.01 -36.13 -34.15
C ARG A 423 16.74 -35.33 -33.95
N LYS A 424 15.61 -36.03 -33.81
CA LYS A 424 14.35 -35.39 -33.42
C LYS A 424 14.52 -34.73 -32.05
N ALA A 425 14.08 -33.47 -31.93
CA ALA A 425 14.11 -32.73 -30.68
C ALA A 425 13.22 -33.42 -29.63
N VAL A 426 13.75 -33.51 -28.42
CA VAL A 426 13.06 -33.95 -27.21
C VAL A 426 12.25 -32.76 -26.69
N PRO A 427 11.00 -32.97 -26.24
CA PRO A 427 10.21 -31.92 -25.61
C PRO A 427 10.95 -31.31 -24.40
N VAL A 428 10.83 -30.00 -24.25
CA VAL A 428 11.56 -29.26 -23.20
C VAL A 428 11.14 -29.67 -21.79
N GLU A 429 9.92 -30.17 -21.61
CA GLU A 429 9.41 -30.70 -20.34
C GLU A 429 10.21 -31.91 -19.88
N ALA A 430 10.60 -32.79 -20.80
CA ALA A 430 11.46 -33.92 -20.48
C ALA A 430 12.85 -33.45 -20.04
N TRP A 431 13.38 -32.39 -20.65
CA TRP A 431 14.62 -31.74 -20.20
C TRP A 431 14.48 -31.17 -18.80
N LEU A 432 13.38 -30.47 -18.48
CA LEU A 432 13.15 -29.94 -17.14
C LEU A 432 13.10 -31.04 -16.07
N VAL A 433 12.45 -32.18 -16.37
CA VAL A 433 12.41 -33.34 -15.47
C VAL A 433 13.79 -33.99 -15.35
N HIS A 434 14.49 -34.20 -16.47
CA HIS A 434 15.82 -34.81 -16.47
C HIS A 434 16.84 -33.98 -15.68
N LEU A 435 16.87 -32.67 -15.90
CA LEU A 435 17.77 -31.73 -15.23
C LEU A 435 17.42 -31.50 -13.75
N ALA A 436 16.27 -31.99 -13.28
CA ALA A 436 15.98 -32.06 -11.86
C ALA A 436 16.68 -33.26 -11.16
N THR A 437 17.35 -34.14 -11.90
CA THR A 437 18.01 -35.36 -11.38
C THR A 437 19.54 -35.19 -11.27
N PRO A 438 20.20 -35.51 -10.13
CA PRO A 438 19.69 -35.65 -8.75
C PRO A 438 19.59 -34.26 -8.07
N PRO A 439 18.59 -33.97 -7.21
CA PRO A 439 17.59 -34.85 -6.59
C PRO A 439 16.20 -34.81 -7.27
N ALA A 440 15.89 -35.81 -8.10
CA ALA A 440 14.63 -35.84 -8.86
C ALA A 440 13.38 -36.02 -7.99
N GLU A 441 13.51 -36.76 -6.89
CA GLU A 441 12.36 -37.14 -6.06
C GLU A 441 11.79 -35.93 -5.30
N SER A 442 12.63 -35.00 -4.86
CA SER A 442 12.17 -33.81 -4.14
C SER A 442 11.44 -32.83 -5.07
N ALA A 443 11.91 -32.64 -6.30
CA ALA A 443 11.25 -31.82 -7.31
C ALA A 443 9.90 -32.41 -7.73
N ARG A 444 9.84 -33.72 -7.98
CA ARG A 444 8.59 -34.43 -8.25
C ARG A 444 7.60 -34.27 -7.09
N LYS A 445 8.04 -34.50 -5.86
CA LYS A 445 7.22 -34.37 -4.65
C LYS A 445 6.69 -32.95 -4.47
N ALA A 446 7.53 -31.93 -4.66
CA ALA A 446 7.12 -30.53 -4.56
C ALA A 446 6.06 -30.14 -5.60
N TRP A 447 6.19 -30.61 -6.85
CA TRP A 447 5.19 -30.39 -7.90
C TRP A 447 3.83 -31.01 -7.55
N ILE A 448 3.85 -32.28 -7.13
CA ILE A 448 2.64 -33.03 -6.75
C ILE A 448 1.96 -32.36 -5.55
N GLU A 449 2.70 -32.07 -4.48
CA GLU A 449 2.17 -31.42 -3.27
C GLU A 449 1.55 -30.05 -3.59
N ALA A 450 2.19 -29.26 -4.45
CA ALA A 450 1.70 -27.93 -4.82
C ALA A 450 0.38 -27.97 -5.60
N ILE A 451 0.22 -28.90 -6.53
CA ILE A 451 -1.03 -29.04 -7.31
C ILE A 451 -2.14 -29.61 -6.46
N VAL A 452 -1.87 -30.68 -5.69
CA VAL A 452 -2.89 -31.31 -4.83
C VAL A 452 -3.38 -30.31 -3.76
N ALA A 453 -2.48 -29.51 -3.19
CA ALA A 453 -2.86 -28.46 -2.25
C ALA A 453 -3.72 -27.34 -2.86
N GLU A 454 -3.60 -27.09 -4.17
CA GLU A 454 -4.36 -26.05 -4.87
C GLU A 454 -5.70 -26.56 -5.42
N GLU A 455 -5.72 -27.76 -5.99
CA GLU A 455 -6.89 -28.34 -6.64
C GLU A 455 -7.81 -29.10 -5.68
N GLY A 456 -7.31 -29.47 -4.49
CA GLY A 456 -8.05 -30.22 -3.47
C GLY A 456 -8.54 -31.56 -4.02
N ASP A 457 -9.80 -31.90 -3.77
CA ASP A 457 -10.41 -33.19 -4.15
C ASP A 457 -10.46 -33.44 -5.66
N LYS A 458 -10.15 -32.43 -6.50
CA LYS A 458 -10.16 -32.57 -7.97
C LYS A 458 -8.98 -33.37 -8.51
N SER A 459 -7.90 -33.50 -7.73
CA SER A 459 -6.66 -34.14 -8.18
C SER A 459 -6.02 -34.96 -7.08
N THR A 460 -5.64 -36.20 -7.39
CA THR A 460 -4.95 -37.09 -6.47
C THR A 460 -3.44 -37.11 -6.74
N GLN A 461 -2.65 -37.48 -5.72
CA GLN A 461 -1.20 -37.58 -5.85
C GLN A 461 -0.77 -38.56 -6.96
N SER A 462 -1.51 -39.66 -7.16
CA SER A 462 -1.22 -40.65 -8.19
C SER A 462 -1.43 -40.11 -9.60
N VAL A 463 -2.52 -39.37 -9.85
CA VAL A 463 -2.84 -38.78 -11.16
C VAL A 463 -1.80 -37.73 -11.53
N VAL A 464 -1.49 -36.82 -10.60
CA VAL A 464 -0.49 -35.76 -10.85
C VAL A 464 0.92 -36.36 -10.99
N GLY A 465 1.24 -37.39 -10.21
CA GLY A 465 2.50 -38.13 -10.33
C GLY A 465 2.66 -38.81 -11.70
N ALA A 466 1.63 -39.54 -12.15
CA ALA A 466 1.63 -40.17 -13.47
C ALA A 466 1.75 -39.13 -14.61
N ALA A 467 1.11 -37.96 -14.46
CA ALA A 467 1.25 -36.86 -15.41
C ALA A 467 2.69 -36.30 -15.44
N PHE A 468 3.34 -36.16 -14.29
CA PHE A 468 4.73 -35.73 -14.19
C PHE A 468 5.68 -36.74 -14.86
N ASP A 469 5.53 -38.02 -14.54
CA ASP A 469 6.37 -39.09 -15.08
C ASP A 469 6.14 -39.28 -16.59
N GLY A 470 4.93 -38.99 -17.07
CA GLY A 470 4.56 -39.01 -18.49
C GLY A 470 5.34 -38.02 -19.36
N PHE A 471 5.89 -36.94 -18.80
CA PHE A 471 6.72 -35.99 -19.58
C PHE A 471 8.05 -36.60 -20.03
N ILE A 472 8.58 -37.60 -19.32
CA ILE A 472 9.87 -38.24 -19.64
C ILE A 472 9.73 -39.70 -20.10
N ALA A 473 8.63 -40.39 -19.77
CA ALA A 473 8.43 -41.81 -20.06
C ALA A 473 8.61 -42.20 -21.55
N GLY A 474 8.32 -41.29 -22.48
CA GLY A 474 8.48 -41.51 -23.93
C GLY A 474 9.86 -41.19 -24.50
N VAL A 475 10.83 -40.79 -23.67
CA VAL A 475 12.17 -40.35 -24.11
C VAL A 475 13.21 -41.44 -23.82
N PRO A 476 13.87 -42.00 -24.84
CA PRO A 476 14.95 -42.98 -24.63
C PRO A 476 16.11 -42.38 -23.84
N LYS A 477 16.65 -43.11 -22.85
CA LYS A 477 17.71 -42.62 -21.94
C LYS A 477 18.92 -42.03 -22.66
N GLY A 478 19.35 -42.63 -23.78
CA GLY A 478 20.47 -42.15 -24.60
C GLY A 478 20.20 -40.85 -25.39
N ARG A 479 18.95 -40.34 -25.43
CA ARG A 479 18.65 -39.06 -26.11
C ARG A 479 18.93 -37.83 -25.24
N MET A 480 19.19 -38.02 -23.96
CA MET A 480 19.43 -36.92 -22.99
C MET A 480 20.92 -36.67 -22.71
N SER A 481 21.83 -37.49 -23.26
CA SER A 481 23.29 -37.26 -23.17
C SER A 481 23.79 -36.17 -24.12
N GLU A 482 22.98 -35.79 -25.11
CA GLU A 482 23.34 -34.81 -26.13
C GLU A 482 22.20 -33.81 -26.29
N ILE A 483 22.50 -32.50 -26.26
CA ILE A 483 21.50 -31.44 -26.48
C ILE A 483 21.70 -30.76 -27.85
N THR A 484 20.61 -30.61 -28.59
CA THR A 484 20.58 -29.96 -29.90
C THR A 484 20.51 -28.42 -29.77
N ARG A 485 20.78 -27.70 -30.87
CA ARG A 485 20.61 -26.23 -30.92
C ARG A 485 19.19 -25.76 -30.60
N ALA A 486 18.17 -26.49 -31.07
CA ALA A 486 16.77 -26.12 -30.85
C ALA A 486 16.37 -26.25 -29.37
N GLU A 487 16.78 -27.33 -28.72
CA GLU A 487 16.49 -27.57 -27.29
C GLU A 487 17.26 -26.62 -26.39
N LEU A 488 18.54 -26.35 -26.71
CA LEU A 488 19.33 -25.36 -25.98
C LEU A 488 18.65 -23.99 -26.02
N ASN A 489 18.20 -23.56 -27.21
CA ASN A 489 17.45 -22.31 -27.35
C ASN A 489 16.14 -22.33 -26.55
N ALA A 490 15.41 -23.45 -26.52
CA ALA A 490 14.20 -23.59 -25.72
C ALA A 490 14.49 -23.47 -24.21
N LEU A 491 15.60 -24.04 -23.71
CA LEU A 491 16.01 -23.87 -22.30
C LEU A 491 16.41 -22.43 -21.98
N VAL A 492 17.14 -21.76 -22.89
CA VAL A 492 17.46 -20.33 -22.76
C VAL A 492 16.18 -19.50 -22.69
N ASP A 493 15.22 -19.77 -23.58
CA ASP A 493 13.94 -19.07 -23.64
C ASP A 493 13.13 -19.28 -22.37
N LEU A 494 13.03 -20.52 -21.87
CA LEU A 494 12.38 -20.80 -20.60
C LEU A 494 13.08 -20.13 -19.41
N SER A 495 14.41 -20.04 -19.44
CA SER A 495 15.14 -19.35 -18.38
C SER A 495 14.67 -17.90 -18.25
N LEU A 496 14.41 -17.20 -19.35
CA LEU A 496 13.97 -15.79 -19.32
C LEU A 496 12.45 -15.59 -19.23
N SER A 497 11.66 -16.57 -19.66
CA SER A 497 10.21 -16.41 -19.89
C SER A 497 9.31 -17.24 -18.98
N SER A 498 9.86 -18.13 -18.15
CA SER A 498 9.07 -18.95 -17.21
C SER A 498 8.81 -18.19 -15.90
N PRO A 499 7.55 -17.87 -15.54
CA PRO A 499 7.21 -17.21 -14.28
C PRO A 499 7.82 -17.86 -13.04
N ALA A 500 7.85 -19.20 -12.98
CA ALA A 500 8.42 -19.91 -11.84
C ALA A 500 9.95 -19.79 -11.76
N VAL A 501 10.63 -19.84 -12.90
CA VAL A 501 12.10 -19.71 -12.95
C VAL A 501 12.52 -18.30 -12.57
N VAL A 502 11.90 -17.27 -13.15
CA VAL A 502 12.23 -15.87 -12.83
C VAL A 502 11.91 -15.52 -11.38
N LEU A 503 10.80 -16.06 -10.83
CA LEU A 503 10.47 -15.96 -9.41
C LEU A 503 11.54 -16.60 -8.53
N ALA A 504 11.89 -17.85 -8.82
CA ALA A 504 12.87 -18.58 -8.03
C ALA A 504 14.24 -17.89 -8.04
N ARG A 505 14.69 -17.43 -9.22
CA ARG A 505 15.95 -16.68 -9.35
C ARG A 505 15.93 -15.34 -8.62
N ALA A 506 14.82 -14.61 -8.67
CA ALA A 506 14.67 -13.37 -7.91
C ALA A 506 14.71 -13.63 -6.39
N VAL A 507 14.03 -14.67 -5.89
CA VAL A 507 14.11 -15.05 -4.47
C VAL A 507 15.54 -15.45 -4.09
N MET A 508 16.21 -16.27 -4.89
CA MET A 508 17.59 -16.74 -4.59
C MET A 508 18.62 -15.61 -4.55
N ARG A 509 18.41 -14.52 -5.32
CA ARG A 509 19.29 -13.35 -5.25
C ARG A 509 19.28 -12.68 -3.89
N HIS A 510 18.13 -12.70 -3.19
CA HIS A 510 17.93 -12.02 -1.90
C HIS A 510 17.89 -12.97 -0.68
N TRP A 511 17.54 -14.24 -0.87
CA TRP A 511 17.56 -15.27 0.17
C TRP A 511 18.87 -16.05 0.10
N ARG A 512 19.87 -15.62 0.89
CA ARG A 512 21.19 -16.25 1.01
C ARG A 512 21.42 -16.78 2.42
N ASP A 513 22.05 -17.96 2.52
CA ASP A 513 22.47 -18.55 3.79
C ASP A 513 23.98 -18.30 3.97
N ALA A 514 24.35 -17.40 4.90
CA ALA A 514 25.75 -17.11 5.26
C ALA A 514 26.70 -16.84 4.05
N GLY A 515 26.19 -16.17 3.01
CA GLY A 515 26.96 -15.86 1.79
C GLY A 515 27.02 -16.99 0.74
N SER A 516 26.38 -18.13 0.98
CA SER A 516 26.29 -19.25 0.05
C SER A 516 24.94 -19.32 -0.68
N TYR A 517 24.89 -20.03 -1.81
CA TYR A 517 23.65 -20.28 -2.55
C TYR A 517 22.65 -21.06 -1.69
N LEU A 518 21.39 -20.64 -1.71
CA LEU A 518 20.29 -21.31 -1.02
C LEU A 518 20.22 -22.80 -1.38
N ASN A 519 20.28 -23.68 -0.38
CA ASN A 519 20.07 -25.10 -0.58
C ASN A 519 18.56 -25.40 -0.66
N TRP A 520 18.09 -25.80 -1.84
CA TRP A 520 16.67 -26.01 -2.13
C TRP A 520 16.03 -27.17 -1.36
N ASP A 521 16.84 -28.13 -0.93
CA ASP A 521 16.39 -29.37 -0.31
C ASP A 521 16.69 -29.43 1.19
N CYS A 522 17.48 -28.48 1.71
CA CYS A 522 17.70 -28.34 3.14
C CYS A 522 16.40 -27.87 3.82
N PRO A 523 15.92 -28.57 4.87
CA PRO A 523 14.79 -28.08 5.66
C PRO A 523 15.09 -26.73 6.30
N ILE A 524 14.09 -25.87 6.35
CA ILE A 524 14.24 -24.54 6.92
C ILE A 524 14.25 -24.66 8.45
N SER A 525 15.25 -24.08 9.10
CA SER A 525 15.30 -24.02 10.56
C SER A 525 14.10 -23.24 11.11
N ALA A 526 13.22 -23.94 11.84
CA ALA A 526 12.13 -23.31 12.57
C ALA A 526 12.66 -22.86 13.94
N GLY A 527 12.40 -21.62 14.33
CA GLY A 527 12.61 -21.20 15.73
C GLY A 527 11.76 -22.04 16.70
N GLU A 528 12.12 -22.03 17.99
CA GLU A 528 11.47 -22.85 19.02
C GLU A 528 9.95 -22.57 19.16
N GLY A 529 9.13 -23.63 19.24
CA GLY A 529 7.70 -23.53 19.59
C GLY A 529 6.78 -24.57 18.92
N LYS A 530 5.54 -24.72 19.43
CA LYS A 530 4.54 -25.75 19.00
C LYS A 530 4.08 -25.69 17.52
N ARG A 531 4.51 -24.69 16.74
CA ARG A 531 4.31 -24.61 15.27
C ARG A 531 5.49 -25.22 14.47
N ALA A 532 6.54 -25.69 15.16
CA ALA A 532 7.77 -26.21 14.56
C ALA A 532 7.58 -27.50 13.75
N ASP A 533 6.66 -28.40 14.14
CA ASP A 533 6.54 -29.74 13.52
C ASP A 533 6.03 -29.74 12.08
N LYS A 534 5.27 -28.72 11.65
CA LYS A 534 4.85 -28.58 10.23
C LYS A 534 5.85 -27.77 9.39
N LEU A 535 6.61 -26.87 10.00
CA LEU A 535 7.62 -26.08 9.29
C LEU A 535 8.94 -26.85 9.11
N SER A 536 9.27 -27.76 10.04
CA SER A 536 10.51 -28.54 10.04
C SER A 536 10.66 -29.51 8.85
N GLN A 537 9.59 -29.79 8.10
CA GLN A 537 9.62 -30.59 6.86
C GLN A 537 9.49 -29.75 5.58
N THR A 538 9.44 -28.43 5.70
CA THR A 538 9.28 -27.52 4.57
C THR A 538 10.65 -27.10 4.05
N THR A 539 10.92 -27.37 2.77
CA THR A 539 12.15 -26.95 2.09
C THR A 539 11.88 -25.73 1.20
N PRO A 540 12.91 -24.93 0.84
CA PRO A 540 12.73 -23.83 -0.11
C PRO A 540 12.12 -24.28 -1.43
N ARG A 541 12.47 -25.47 -1.93
CA ARG A 541 11.87 -26.07 -3.13
C ARG A 541 10.35 -26.17 -3.04
N LYS A 542 9.84 -26.70 -1.93
CA LYS A 542 8.40 -26.84 -1.70
C LYS A 542 7.70 -25.48 -1.64
N LEU A 543 8.31 -24.50 -0.96
CA LEU A 543 7.75 -23.14 -0.88
C LEU A 543 7.69 -22.45 -2.23
N LEU A 544 8.78 -22.49 -3.00
CA LEU A 544 8.85 -21.87 -4.32
C LEU A 544 7.87 -22.52 -5.29
N GLN A 545 7.79 -23.85 -5.30
CA GLN A 545 6.85 -24.57 -6.16
C GLN A 545 5.39 -24.31 -5.76
N ARG A 546 5.10 -24.22 -4.46
CA ARG A 546 3.77 -23.86 -3.94
C ARG A 546 3.40 -22.42 -4.26
N LEU A 547 4.34 -21.47 -4.19
CA LEU A 547 4.11 -20.08 -4.58
C LEU A 547 3.89 -19.95 -6.09
N ALA A 548 4.63 -20.70 -6.90
CA ALA A 548 4.44 -20.74 -8.35
C ALA A 548 3.04 -21.24 -8.74
N ILE A 549 2.54 -22.32 -8.11
CA ILE A 549 1.23 -22.91 -8.44
C ILE A 549 0.08 -22.22 -7.70
N GLY A 550 0.13 -22.15 -6.38
CA GLY A 550 -0.94 -21.59 -5.56
C GLY A 550 -1.01 -20.06 -5.55
N GLY A 551 0.07 -19.38 -5.97
CA GLY A 551 0.16 -17.94 -6.10
C GLY A 551 0.15 -17.48 -7.56
N LEU A 552 1.29 -17.58 -8.26
CA LEU A 552 1.47 -17.00 -9.60
C LEU A 552 0.55 -17.62 -10.65
N ARG A 553 0.45 -18.96 -10.76
CA ARG A 553 -0.47 -19.61 -11.72
C ARG A 553 -1.89 -19.18 -11.45
N ARG A 554 -2.36 -19.29 -10.21
CA ARG A 554 -3.73 -18.87 -9.82
C ARG A 554 -4.02 -17.41 -10.16
N TYR A 555 -3.03 -16.54 -10.02
CA TYR A 555 -3.15 -15.12 -10.35
C TYR A 555 -3.14 -14.86 -11.87
N LEU A 556 -2.16 -15.42 -12.60
CA LEU A 556 -1.95 -15.19 -14.02
C LEU A 556 -2.96 -15.92 -14.91
N ASP A 557 -3.50 -17.05 -14.46
CA ASP A 557 -4.52 -17.83 -15.18
C ASP A 557 -5.94 -17.27 -15.05
N ARG A 558 -6.06 -15.97 -14.73
CA ARG A 558 -7.34 -15.28 -14.77
C ARG A 558 -7.79 -15.10 -16.23
N PRO A 559 -9.06 -15.40 -16.59
CA PRO A 559 -9.48 -15.46 -18.00
C PRO A 559 -9.35 -14.15 -18.78
N TRP A 560 -9.47 -13.03 -18.08
CA TRP A 560 -9.36 -11.72 -18.70
C TRP A 560 -7.89 -11.29 -18.88
N PHE A 561 -6.92 -11.83 -18.13
CA PHE A 561 -5.50 -11.72 -18.49
C PHE A 561 -5.20 -12.47 -19.78
N ALA A 562 -5.70 -13.69 -19.93
CA ALA A 562 -5.59 -14.43 -21.19
C ALA A 562 -6.17 -13.62 -22.35
N ALA A 563 -7.35 -13.03 -22.15
CA ALA A 563 -7.97 -12.18 -23.17
C ALA A 563 -7.18 -10.89 -23.49
N THR A 564 -6.50 -10.28 -22.51
CA THR A 564 -5.65 -9.10 -22.72
C THR A 564 -4.35 -9.47 -23.45
N LEU A 565 -3.63 -10.48 -22.96
CA LEU A 565 -2.30 -10.84 -23.46
C LEU A 565 -2.36 -11.45 -24.86
N GLN A 566 -3.33 -12.32 -25.14
CA GLN A 566 -3.52 -12.92 -26.47
C GLN A 566 -3.99 -11.91 -27.52
N ARG A 567 -4.55 -10.77 -27.10
CA ARG A 567 -5.03 -9.72 -28.02
C ARG A 567 -3.88 -8.92 -28.63
N SER A 568 -2.81 -8.68 -27.87
CA SER A 568 -1.68 -7.84 -28.31
C SER A 568 -1.06 -8.35 -29.63
N LYS A 569 -1.15 -9.66 -29.90
CA LYS A 569 -0.54 -10.29 -31.07
C LYS A 569 -1.54 -11.19 -31.80
N ARG A 570 -1.79 -10.90 -33.08
CA ARG A 570 -2.60 -11.74 -34.00
C ARG A 570 -2.15 -13.20 -34.11
N PHE A 571 -0.94 -13.52 -33.66
CA PHE A 571 -0.24 -14.78 -33.94
C PHE A 571 -0.29 -15.83 -32.81
N HIS A 572 -0.72 -15.48 -31.59
CA HIS A 572 -0.76 -16.47 -30.50
C HIS A 572 -1.97 -17.38 -30.61
N LYS A 573 -1.74 -18.66 -30.89
CA LYS A 573 -2.76 -19.72 -30.83
C LYS A 573 -2.98 -20.26 -29.42
N ASP A 574 -2.02 -20.09 -28.50
CA ASP A 574 -2.04 -20.63 -27.13
C ASP A 574 -1.74 -19.53 -26.09
N PHE A 575 -2.40 -19.61 -24.93
CA PHE A 575 -2.21 -18.69 -23.80
C PHE A 575 -0.83 -18.85 -23.16
N ALA A 576 -0.28 -20.07 -23.11
CA ALA A 576 1.03 -20.29 -22.52
C ALA A 576 2.13 -19.49 -23.24
N ALA A 577 2.10 -19.46 -24.58
CA ALA A 577 3.02 -18.67 -25.39
C ALA A 577 2.86 -17.16 -25.16
N ALA A 578 1.62 -16.67 -25.06
CA ALA A 578 1.37 -15.26 -24.75
C ALA A 578 1.89 -14.87 -23.35
N LEU A 579 1.84 -15.80 -22.38
CA LEU A 579 2.36 -15.55 -21.04
C LEU A 579 3.89 -15.55 -20.99
N HIS A 580 4.55 -16.43 -21.74
CA HIS A 580 6.02 -16.39 -21.91
C HIS A 580 6.49 -15.03 -22.45
N ASP A 581 5.84 -14.54 -23.51
CA ASP A 581 6.15 -13.23 -24.07
C ASP A 581 5.88 -12.11 -23.05
N ALA A 582 4.78 -12.19 -22.30
CA ALA A 582 4.44 -11.20 -21.29
C ALA A 582 5.48 -11.12 -20.16
N VAL A 583 6.04 -12.25 -19.70
CA VAL A 583 7.12 -12.28 -18.69
C VAL A 583 8.34 -11.50 -19.17
N VAL A 584 8.74 -11.70 -20.43
CA VAL A 584 9.89 -11.02 -21.03
C VAL A 584 9.57 -9.55 -21.30
N GLU A 585 8.48 -9.25 -22.01
CA GLU A 585 8.07 -7.88 -22.37
C GLU A 585 7.81 -7.00 -21.14
N GLY A 586 7.17 -7.56 -20.11
CA GLY A 586 6.87 -6.87 -18.87
C GLY A 586 8.02 -6.88 -17.86
N ASN A 587 9.17 -7.48 -18.20
CA ASN A 587 10.35 -7.56 -17.33
C ASN A 587 10.00 -8.07 -15.92
N LEU A 588 9.19 -9.15 -15.83
CA LEU A 588 8.68 -9.65 -14.55
C LEU A 588 9.81 -9.95 -13.55
N GLU A 589 10.96 -10.41 -14.04
CA GLU A 589 12.11 -10.70 -13.19
C GLU A 589 12.69 -9.46 -12.51
N SER A 590 12.77 -8.34 -13.24
CA SER A 590 13.18 -7.05 -12.67
C SER A 590 12.18 -6.57 -11.62
N VAL A 591 10.88 -6.70 -11.91
CA VAL A 591 9.79 -6.33 -10.98
C VAL A 591 9.86 -7.14 -9.68
N LEU A 592 10.13 -8.44 -9.77
CA LEU A 592 10.26 -9.31 -8.61
C LEU A 592 11.55 -9.02 -7.83
N ASP A 593 12.67 -8.79 -8.51
CA ASP A 593 13.93 -8.39 -7.87
C ASP A 593 13.76 -7.12 -7.03
N GLU A 594 13.15 -6.11 -7.64
CA GLU A 594 12.82 -4.83 -7.03
C GLU A 594 11.90 -5.00 -5.81
N HIS A 595 10.88 -5.85 -5.92
CA HIS A 595 9.98 -6.14 -4.81
C HIS A 595 10.70 -6.83 -3.65
N PHE A 596 11.53 -7.83 -3.94
CA PHE A 596 12.23 -8.61 -2.93
C PHE A 596 13.37 -7.83 -2.27
N TRP A 597 14.05 -6.94 -3.01
CA TRP A 597 14.94 -5.95 -2.42
C TRP A 597 14.17 -5.06 -1.42
N PHE A 598 13.05 -4.47 -1.85
CA PHE A 598 12.28 -3.56 -1.00
C PHE A 598 11.80 -4.25 0.28
N VAL A 599 11.19 -5.43 0.18
CA VAL A 599 10.71 -6.18 1.35
C VAL A 599 11.88 -6.61 2.24
N SER A 600 13.05 -6.90 1.67
CA SER A 600 14.24 -7.23 2.47
C SER A 600 14.78 -6.03 3.22
N ALA A 601 14.74 -4.83 2.61
CA ALA A 601 15.21 -3.60 3.21
C ALA A 601 14.27 -3.05 4.30
N THR A 602 12.96 -3.31 4.21
CA THR A 602 11.96 -2.69 5.12
C THR A 602 11.33 -3.65 6.13
N ASN A 603 11.54 -4.97 6.01
CA ASN A 603 10.85 -5.96 6.84
C ASN A 603 11.83 -7.00 7.41
N SER A 604 11.89 -7.15 8.73
CA SER A 604 12.76 -8.11 9.43
C SER A 604 12.21 -9.55 9.47
N GLN A 605 11.05 -9.81 8.87
CA GLN A 605 10.47 -11.15 8.81
C GLN A 605 11.33 -12.15 8.01
N SER A 606 11.25 -13.43 8.40
CA SER A 606 11.90 -14.52 7.68
C SER A 606 11.34 -14.73 6.27
N TRP A 607 12.18 -15.23 5.36
CA TRP A 607 11.81 -15.54 3.97
C TRP A 607 10.58 -16.43 3.80
N PRO A 608 10.40 -17.53 4.55
CA PRO A 608 9.20 -18.34 4.44
C PRO A 608 7.93 -17.54 4.69
N LYS A 609 7.94 -16.63 5.67
CA LYS A 609 6.80 -15.77 5.98
C LYS A 609 6.54 -14.79 4.84
N ARG A 610 7.59 -14.13 4.31
CA ARG A 610 7.47 -13.22 3.15
C ARG A 610 6.84 -13.91 1.93
N LEU A 611 7.25 -15.13 1.63
CA LEU A 611 6.71 -15.90 0.49
C LEU A 611 5.25 -16.33 0.72
N LEU A 612 4.87 -16.68 1.96
CA LEU A 612 3.49 -16.99 2.32
C LEU A 612 2.57 -15.75 2.28
N GLU A 613 3.09 -14.59 2.70
CA GLU A 613 2.36 -13.31 2.59
C GLU A 613 2.14 -12.95 1.11
N LEU A 614 3.17 -13.10 0.25
CA LEU A 614 3.04 -12.91 -1.20
C LEU A 614 2.05 -13.91 -1.83
N GLN A 615 2.09 -15.19 -1.43
CA GLN A 615 1.11 -16.19 -1.87
C GLN A 615 -0.32 -15.74 -1.51
N SER A 616 -0.52 -15.23 -0.30
CA SER A 616 -1.82 -14.77 0.19
C SER A 616 -2.31 -13.53 -0.58
N ALA A 617 -1.40 -12.60 -0.90
CA ALA A 617 -1.70 -11.44 -1.76
C ALA A 617 -2.13 -11.85 -3.17
N LEU A 618 -1.41 -12.77 -3.82
CA LEU A 618 -1.74 -13.26 -5.16
C LEU A 618 -3.06 -14.04 -5.20
N ALA A 619 -3.40 -14.74 -4.12
CA ALA A 619 -4.64 -15.48 -3.97
C ALA A 619 -5.86 -14.58 -3.67
N LEU A 620 -5.65 -13.29 -3.40
CA LEU A 620 -6.71 -12.34 -3.05
C LEU A 620 -7.78 -12.29 -4.14
N SER A 621 -9.02 -12.55 -3.73
CA SER A 621 -10.21 -12.39 -4.57
C SER A 621 -10.76 -10.98 -4.41
N GLY A 622 -11.16 -10.38 -5.52
CA GLY A 622 -11.67 -9.00 -5.60
C GLY A 622 -12.93 -8.71 -4.77
N GLY A 623 -13.59 -9.73 -4.21
CA GLY A 623 -14.93 -9.57 -3.65
C GLY A 623 -15.94 -9.07 -4.69
N ARG A 624 -17.13 -8.69 -4.22
CA ARG A 624 -18.21 -8.19 -5.07
C ARG A 624 -18.89 -7.00 -4.41
N THR A 625 -19.33 -6.04 -5.22
CA THR A 625 -20.21 -4.97 -4.78
C THR A 625 -21.61 -5.22 -5.33
N VAL A 626 -22.59 -5.08 -4.44
CA VAL A 626 -23.99 -5.21 -4.79
C VAL A 626 -24.47 -3.91 -5.43
N LEU A 627 -25.05 -4.03 -6.62
CA LEU A 627 -25.85 -3.01 -7.26
C LEU A 627 -27.31 -3.39 -7.11
N HIS A 628 -28.06 -2.49 -6.49
CA HIS A 628 -29.47 -2.63 -6.29
C HIS A 628 -30.25 -2.22 -7.54
N GLU A 629 -31.18 -3.08 -7.97
CA GLU A 629 -32.14 -2.82 -9.04
C GLU A 629 -33.57 -2.97 -8.48
N LYS A 630 -34.53 -2.21 -9.01
CA LYS A 630 -35.97 -2.45 -8.71
C LYS A 630 -36.68 -2.93 -9.96
N THR A 631 -36.74 -4.25 -10.09
CA THR A 631 -37.75 -4.94 -10.89
C THR A 631 -38.93 -5.34 -10.01
N LYS A 632 -40.11 -5.64 -10.61
CA LYS A 632 -41.32 -6.11 -9.87
C LYS A 632 -41.02 -7.28 -8.90
N ALA A 633 -39.97 -8.05 -9.16
CA ALA A 633 -39.35 -8.91 -8.15
C ALA A 633 -38.20 -8.16 -7.47
N ALA A 634 -38.37 -7.78 -6.20
CA ALA A 634 -37.37 -7.17 -5.33
C ALA A 634 -36.17 -8.08 -4.99
N LYS A 635 -35.90 -9.12 -5.80
CA LYS A 635 -34.88 -10.16 -5.59
C LYS A 635 -33.68 -10.05 -6.54
N ASN A 636 -33.70 -9.17 -7.55
CA ASN A 636 -32.59 -9.06 -8.51
C ASN A 636 -31.52 -8.07 -8.02
N LYS A 637 -30.56 -8.57 -7.25
CA LYS A 637 -29.30 -7.88 -6.94
C LYS A 637 -28.27 -8.20 -8.03
N SER A 638 -27.73 -7.20 -8.72
CA SER A 638 -26.60 -7.39 -9.63
C SER A 638 -25.31 -7.32 -8.82
N ARG A 639 -24.47 -8.36 -8.88
CA ARG A 639 -23.17 -8.38 -8.18
C ARG A 639 -22.04 -8.13 -9.16
N VAL A 640 -21.35 -7.01 -8.99
CA VAL A 640 -20.20 -6.63 -9.81
C VAL A 640 -18.92 -7.01 -9.09
N ARG A 641 -18.01 -7.69 -9.78
CA ARG A 641 -16.71 -8.12 -9.27
C ARG A 641 -15.75 -6.94 -9.20
N CYS A 642 -14.96 -6.88 -8.14
CA CYS A 642 -14.00 -5.80 -7.90
C CYS A 642 -12.56 -6.33 -8.03
N ASN A 643 -12.17 -6.76 -9.25
CA ASN A 643 -10.89 -7.42 -9.46
C ASN A 643 -9.70 -6.44 -9.59
N VAL A 644 -9.89 -5.33 -10.31
CA VAL A 644 -8.85 -4.34 -10.63
C VAL A 644 -8.67 -3.35 -9.48
N ALA A 645 -9.81 -2.89 -8.98
CA ALA A 645 -9.93 -1.87 -7.96
C ALA A 645 -10.60 -2.51 -6.76
N LEU A 646 -10.05 -2.27 -5.57
CA LEU A 646 -10.52 -2.87 -4.33
C LEU A 646 -10.80 -1.79 -3.28
N PRO A 647 -11.84 -1.96 -2.45
CA PRO A 647 -12.02 -1.19 -1.24
C PRO A 647 -11.13 -1.75 -0.13
N LEU A 648 -10.44 -0.87 0.62
CA LEU A 648 -9.68 -1.29 1.82
C LEU A 648 -10.63 -1.81 2.91
N HIS A 649 -11.79 -1.17 3.05
CA HIS A 649 -12.88 -1.59 3.92
C HIS A 649 -14.18 -1.66 3.12
N GLN A 650 -14.85 -2.81 3.14
CA GLN A 650 -16.21 -2.92 2.63
C GLN A 650 -17.21 -2.62 3.75
N ALA A 651 -18.23 -1.82 3.46
CA ALA A 651 -19.36 -1.70 4.37
C ALA A 651 -19.98 -3.09 4.56
N LYS A 652 -20.23 -3.51 5.82
CA LYS A 652 -20.79 -4.83 6.16
C LYS A 652 -22.15 -5.05 5.49
N ASP A 653 -22.17 -5.64 4.29
CA ASP A 653 -23.44 -6.05 3.66
C ASP A 653 -24.07 -7.19 4.47
N GLU A 654 -25.41 -7.22 4.52
CA GLU A 654 -26.20 -8.22 5.27
C GLU A 654 -26.03 -9.65 4.72
N ASP A 655 -25.42 -9.81 3.54
CA ASP A 655 -25.15 -11.12 2.91
C ASP A 655 -23.80 -11.68 3.41
N LYS A 656 -23.79 -12.95 3.84
CA LYS A 656 -22.68 -13.72 4.46
C LYS A 656 -21.37 -13.88 3.63
N GLU A 657 -21.12 -13.11 2.56
CA GLU A 657 -19.81 -13.13 1.90
C GLU A 657 -18.82 -12.33 2.77
N GLU A 658 -17.89 -13.04 3.43
CA GLU A 658 -16.87 -12.43 4.27
C GLU A 658 -15.93 -11.59 3.39
N ALA A 659 -16.02 -10.26 3.51
CA ALA A 659 -15.15 -9.34 2.81
C ALA A 659 -13.67 -9.66 3.12
N PRO A 660 -12.75 -9.48 2.15
CA PRO A 660 -11.34 -9.74 2.40
C PRO A 660 -10.82 -8.87 3.56
N ARG A 661 -9.98 -9.47 4.41
CA ARG A 661 -9.40 -8.77 5.56
C ARG A 661 -8.59 -7.56 5.09
N PRO A 662 -8.77 -6.37 5.69
CA PRO A 662 -8.06 -5.15 5.27
C PRO A 662 -6.54 -5.30 5.19
N ASP A 663 -5.93 -6.05 6.10
CA ASP A 663 -4.49 -6.30 6.11
C ASP A 663 -4.01 -7.05 4.86
N VAL A 664 -4.78 -8.03 4.39
CA VAL A 664 -4.46 -8.80 3.18
C VAL A 664 -4.61 -7.92 1.94
N VAL A 665 -5.64 -7.07 1.91
CA VAL A 665 -5.85 -6.10 0.82
C VAL A 665 -4.70 -5.09 0.77
N ARG A 666 -4.28 -4.55 1.91
CA ARG A 666 -3.13 -3.65 2.01
C ARG A 666 -1.86 -4.33 1.54
N HIS A 667 -1.59 -5.55 2.02
CA HIS A 667 -0.40 -6.29 1.63
C HIS A 667 -0.39 -6.53 0.11
N ALA A 668 -1.52 -6.96 -0.48
CA ALA A 668 -1.65 -7.15 -1.92
C ALA A 668 -1.41 -5.85 -2.71
N PHE A 669 -1.95 -4.72 -2.24
CA PHE A 669 -1.70 -3.41 -2.87
C PHE A 669 -0.22 -3.01 -2.79
N ASN A 670 0.52 -3.45 -1.77
CA ASN A 670 1.96 -3.22 -1.62
C ASN A 670 2.85 -4.23 -2.37
N THR A 671 2.25 -5.18 -3.11
CA THR A 671 2.97 -5.99 -4.12
C THR A 671 2.89 -5.31 -5.49
N PRO A 672 3.71 -5.69 -6.49
CA PRO A 672 3.57 -5.15 -7.85
C PRO A 672 2.32 -5.65 -8.59
N PHE A 673 1.58 -6.61 -8.03
CA PHE A 673 0.40 -7.24 -8.61
C PHE A 673 -0.89 -6.51 -8.22
N TRP A 674 -2.05 -6.95 -8.70
CA TRP A 674 -3.32 -6.32 -8.37
C TRP A 674 -3.64 -6.37 -6.88
N PRO A 675 -4.41 -5.39 -6.35
CA PRO A 675 -5.17 -4.35 -7.07
C PRO A 675 -4.32 -3.19 -7.60
N MET A 676 -4.77 -2.57 -8.70
CA MET A 676 -4.19 -1.36 -9.31
C MET A 676 -4.71 -0.07 -8.69
N ILE A 677 -5.95 -0.11 -8.17
CA ILE A 677 -6.55 0.99 -7.45
C ILE A 677 -7.01 0.49 -6.08
N LEU A 678 -6.61 1.20 -5.03
CA LEU A 678 -7.15 0.98 -3.69
C LEU A 678 -8.01 2.18 -3.32
N THR A 679 -9.26 1.92 -2.95
CA THR A 679 -10.20 2.95 -2.52
C THR A 679 -10.40 2.86 -1.01
N THR A 680 -10.32 4.00 -0.34
CA THR A 680 -10.43 4.07 1.12
C THR A 680 -11.11 5.35 1.59
N THR A 681 -11.39 5.41 2.89
CA THR A 681 -11.93 6.55 3.62
C THR A 681 -10.91 7.07 4.63
N SER A 682 -11.34 7.66 5.75
CA SER A 682 -10.45 8.05 6.85
C SER A 682 -9.68 6.89 7.46
N VAL A 683 -10.15 5.65 7.33
CA VAL A 683 -9.47 4.48 7.89
C VAL A 683 -8.09 4.25 7.25
N GLY A 684 -7.89 4.65 5.99
CA GLY A 684 -6.58 4.56 5.33
C GLY A 684 -5.67 5.76 5.57
N GLN A 685 -6.11 6.78 6.32
CA GLN A 685 -5.38 8.05 6.47
C GLN A 685 -4.28 8.00 7.52
N GLU A 686 -4.27 7.02 8.43
CA GLU A 686 -3.31 6.88 9.53
C GLU A 686 -2.78 5.45 9.71
N GLY A 687 -1.58 5.30 10.27
CA GLY A 687 -0.97 4.01 10.64
C GLY A 687 -0.66 3.00 9.52
N LEU A 688 -0.92 3.32 8.25
CA LEU A 688 -0.74 2.39 7.12
C LEU A 688 0.13 2.96 6.00
N ASP A 689 0.93 2.09 5.37
CA ASP A 689 1.81 2.42 4.25
C ASP A 689 1.31 1.86 2.92
N PHE A 690 1.40 2.68 1.86
CA PHE A 690 0.95 2.36 0.50
C PHE A 690 1.96 2.73 -0.60
N HIS A 691 3.14 3.24 -0.23
CA HIS A 691 4.19 3.76 -1.10
C HIS A 691 5.01 2.77 -1.97
N PRO A 692 5.07 1.44 -1.73
CA PRO A 692 6.01 0.58 -2.46
C PRO A 692 5.81 0.59 -3.99
N TRP A 693 4.55 0.51 -4.44
CA TRP A 693 4.18 0.48 -5.86
C TRP A 693 3.14 1.55 -6.24
N CYS A 694 2.94 2.54 -5.37
CA CYS A 694 2.03 3.66 -5.58
C CYS A 694 2.77 4.95 -5.30
N LYS A 695 2.69 5.90 -6.23
CA LYS A 695 3.14 7.30 -6.04
C LYS A 695 2.00 8.30 -6.24
N THR A 696 0.76 7.83 -6.37
CA THR A 696 -0.38 8.66 -6.76
C THR A 696 -1.48 8.62 -5.70
N VAL A 697 -1.87 9.80 -5.23
CA VAL A 697 -3.03 9.98 -4.36
C VAL A 697 -4.13 10.69 -5.14
N ALA A 698 -5.26 10.01 -5.30
CA ALA A 698 -6.46 10.57 -5.89
C ALA A 698 -7.41 11.06 -4.80
N HIS A 699 -7.55 12.37 -4.68
CA HIS A 699 -8.54 13.01 -3.82
C HIS A 699 -9.89 12.94 -4.51
N TRP A 700 -10.62 11.86 -4.23
CA TRP A 700 -11.99 11.70 -4.70
C TRP A 700 -12.89 12.78 -4.12
N ASP A 701 -12.74 13.05 -2.82
CA ASP A 701 -13.34 14.21 -2.15
C ASP A 701 -12.24 15.02 -1.44
N PRO A 702 -12.43 16.34 -1.29
CA PRO A 702 -11.47 17.19 -0.57
C PRO A 702 -11.16 16.65 0.83
N ALA A 703 -9.92 16.88 1.29
CA ALA A 703 -9.56 16.61 2.66
C ALA A 703 -10.37 17.52 3.62
N PRO A 704 -10.71 17.05 4.84
CA PRO A 704 -11.37 17.90 5.84
C PRO A 704 -10.54 19.13 6.22
N GLY A 705 -9.22 18.99 6.23
CA GLY A 705 -8.28 20.04 6.58
C GLY A 705 -6.87 19.80 6.01
N PRO A 706 -5.94 20.75 6.25
CA PRO A 706 -4.57 20.68 5.75
C PRO A 706 -3.76 19.52 6.34
N VAL A 707 -4.05 19.12 7.58
CA VAL A 707 -3.38 18.00 8.25
C VAL A 707 -3.75 16.69 7.57
N GLU A 708 -5.04 16.44 7.36
CA GLU A 708 -5.51 15.23 6.70
C GLU A 708 -5.03 15.18 5.24
N LEU A 709 -4.87 16.32 4.58
CA LEU A 709 -4.26 16.39 3.25
C LEU A 709 -2.81 15.87 3.29
N GLU A 710 -1.98 16.40 4.20
CA GLU A 710 -0.59 15.98 4.36
C GLU A 710 -0.47 14.50 4.79
N GLN A 711 -1.36 14.03 5.66
CA GLN A 711 -1.41 12.62 6.06
C GLN A 711 -1.76 11.68 4.89
N ARG A 712 -2.67 12.08 3.99
CA ARG A 712 -3.01 11.33 2.77
C ARG A 712 -1.81 11.26 1.82
N GLU A 713 -1.10 12.36 1.62
CA GLU A 713 0.13 12.41 0.81
C GLU A 713 1.24 11.55 1.40
N GLY A 714 1.41 11.61 2.73
CA GLY A 714 2.39 10.83 3.47
C GLY A 714 2.20 9.31 3.35
N ARG A 715 1.07 8.83 2.80
CA ARG A 715 0.85 7.39 2.55
C ARG A 715 1.65 6.83 1.38
N VAL A 716 1.95 7.66 0.39
CA VAL A 716 2.70 7.27 -0.82
C VAL A 716 4.12 7.84 -0.85
N ASN A 717 4.44 8.78 0.06
CA ASN A 717 5.73 9.46 0.12
C ASN A 717 6.55 9.07 1.37
N ARG A 718 7.08 7.85 1.38
CA ARG A 718 7.87 7.27 2.50
C ARG A 718 9.21 6.72 2.02
N TYR A 719 10.04 6.24 2.95
CA TYR A 719 11.33 5.60 2.69
C TYR A 719 11.24 4.62 1.51
N ALA A 720 12.19 4.72 0.57
CA ALA A 720 12.26 3.87 -0.63
C ALA A 720 10.95 3.75 -1.43
N GLY A 721 10.05 4.74 -1.35
CA GLY A 721 8.79 4.75 -2.12
C GLY A 721 8.99 4.78 -3.62
N LEU A 722 7.96 4.43 -4.39
CA LEU A 722 8.04 4.36 -5.86
C LEU A 722 8.54 5.67 -6.48
N ALA A 723 8.12 6.84 -5.97
CA ALA A 723 8.59 8.14 -6.47
C ALA A 723 10.11 8.33 -6.33
N ILE A 724 10.66 7.96 -5.17
CA ILE A 724 12.10 8.03 -4.87
C ILE A 724 12.85 7.10 -5.80
N ARG A 725 12.40 5.85 -5.92
CA ARG A 725 13.06 4.83 -6.74
C ARG A 725 13.08 5.22 -8.22
N ARG A 726 12.00 5.82 -8.73
CA ARG A 726 11.92 6.36 -10.10
C ARG A 726 12.85 7.55 -10.33
N ALA A 727 12.99 8.43 -9.33
CA ALA A 727 13.93 9.54 -9.41
C ALA A 727 15.38 9.01 -9.43
N LEU A 728 15.72 8.08 -8.53
CA LEU A 728 17.05 7.47 -8.46
C LEU A 728 17.45 6.75 -9.75
N SER A 729 16.54 6.01 -10.38
CA SER A 729 16.84 5.36 -11.66
C SER A 729 17.16 6.35 -12.80
N THR A 730 16.84 7.63 -12.63
CA THR A 730 17.14 8.69 -13.60
C THR A 730 18.45 9.40 -13.27
N SER A 731 18.83 9.49 -11.98
CA SER A 731 20.03 10.20 -11.51
C SER A 731 21.28 9.32 -11.44
N VAL A 732 21.13 8.01 -11.35
CA VAL A 732 22.23 7.06 -11.17
C VAL A 732 22.62 6.40 -12.51
N ASP A 733 23.92 6.23 -12.75
CA ASP A 733 24.42 5.52 -13.93
C ASP A 733 24.02 4.04 -13.88
N THR A 734 22.98 3.69 -14.65
CA THR A 734 22.48 2.32 -14.72
C THR A 734 23.45 1.37 -15.43
N ASP A 735 24.39 1.87 -16.25
CA ASP A 735 25.35 1.01 -16.97
C ASP A 735 26.42 0.43 -16.02
N ALA A 736 26.54 0.96 -14.80
CA ALA A 736 27.39 0.41 -13.73
C ALA A 736 26.71 -0.72 -12.93
N LEU A 737 25.38 -0.90 -13.06
CA LEU A 737 24.61 -1.84 -12.25
C LEU A 737 24.74 -3.30 -12.75
N GLY A 738 24.78 -4.24 -11.82
CA GLY A 738 24.78 -5.69 -12.11
C GLY A 738 26.16 -6.35 -12.22
N ARG A 739 27.25 -5.64 -11.90
CA ARG A 739 28.56 -6.29 -11.74
C ARG A 739 28.56 -7.07 -10.40
N ALA A 740 28.93 -8.35 -10.43
CA ALA A 740 29.06 -9.29 -9.29
C ALA A 740 27.87 -10.20 -8.91
N GLY A 741 26.85 -10.38 -9.76
CA GLY A 741 25.80 -11.40 -9.51
C GLY A 741 24.84 -11.07 -8.36
N ASP A 742 24.88 -9.83 -7.87
CA ASP A 742 23.97 -9.27 -6.88
C ASP A 742 22.80 -8.53 -7.56
N SER A 743 21.74 -8.26 -6.79
CA SER A 743 20.58 -7.51 -7.29
C SER A 743 20.99 -6.10 -7.75
N PRO A 744 20.56 -5.65 -8.95
CA PRO A 744 20.76 -4.27 -9.39
C PRO A 744 20.27 -3.22 -8.40
N TRP A 745 19.22 -3.54 -7.63
CA TRP A 745 18.69 -2.65 -6.59
C TRP A 745 19.58 -2.53 -5.38
N VAL A 746 20.29 -3.60 -5.00
CA VAL A 746 21.30 -3.52 -3.93
C VAL A 746 22.43 -2.59 -4.39
N ALA A 747 22.95 -2.77 -5.59
CA ALA A 747 24.00 -1.91 -6.15
C ALA A 747 23.55 -0.44 -6.24
N LEU A 748 22.34 -0.19 -6.74
CA LEU A 748 21.78 1.16 -6.85
C LEU A 748 21.59 1.81 -5.48
N ALA A 749 21.10 1.06 -4.49
CA ALA A 749 20.92 1.57 -3.13
C ALA A 749 22.27 1.91 -2.47
N THR A 750 23.27 1.04 -2.59
CA THR A 750 24.62 1.30 -2.09
C THR A 750 25.23 2.53 -2.74
N GLN A 751 25.15 2.64 -4.08
CA GLN A 751 25.64 3.82 -4.80
C GLN A 751 24.92 5.10 -4.38
N ALA A 752 23.59 5.03 -4.17
CA ALA A 752 22.81 6.18 -3.71
C ALA A 752 23.20 6.60 -2.28
N GLU A 753 23.48 5.64 -1.38
CA GLU A 753 23.99 5.89 -0.03
C GLU A 753 25.37 6.55 -0.07
N GLU A 754 26.29 6.04 -0.89
CA GLU A 754 27.64 6.60 -1.07
C GLU A 754 27.60 8.03 -1.63
N GLN A 755 26.78 8.26 -2.66
CA GLN A 755 26.58 9.60 -3.23
C GLN A 755 25.95 10.56 -2.22
N ALA A 756 24.96 10.10 -1.45
CA ALA A 756 24.36 10.89 -0.39
C ALA A 756 25.42 11.26 0.65
N ALA A 757 26.23 10.31 1.13
CA ALA A 757 27.28 10.54 2.12
C ALA A 757 28.35 11.54 1.66
N VAL A 758 28.73 11.54 0.37
CA VAL A 758 29.72 12.47 -0.18
C VAL A 758 29.12 13.88 -0.39
N ALA A 759 27.86 13.96 -0.82
CA ALA A 759 27.15 15.23 -0.99
C ALA A 759 26.59 15.79 0.32
N ASP A 760 26.76 15.07 1.43
CA ASP A 760 26.14 15.37 2.71
C ASP A 760 26.79 16.55 3.44
N THR A 761 26.43 17.78 3.05
CA THR A 761 26.67 18.98 3.86
C THR A 761 25.68 19.09 5.04
N SER A 762 24.86 18.07 5.30
CA SER A 762 23.75 18.05 6.26
C SER A 762 23.93 17.09 7.44
N GLY A 763 25.05 16.38 7.56
CA GLY A 763 25.42 15.57 8.73
C GLY A 763 24.47 14.41 9.05
N GLY A 764 23.93 13.74 8.03
CA GLY A 764 23.11 12.54 8.08
C GLY A 764 21.62 12.76 7.77
N MET A 765 21.23 14.00 7.42
CA MET A 765 19.83 14.44 7.29
C MET A 765 19.34 14.65 5.84
N ALA A 766 20.22 14.48 4.86
CA ALA A 766 19.91 14.34 3.43
C ALA A 766 20.18 12.89 3.00
N PRO A 767 19.49 11.90 3.60
CA PRO A 767 19.68 10.52 3.23
C PRO A 767 19.27 10.31 1.77
N TRP A 768 19.75 9.23 1.15
CA TRP A 768 19.51 8.97 -0.27
C TRP A 768 18.03 8.94 -0.67
N TRP A 769 17.12 8.70 0.27
CA TRP A 769 15.66 8.73 0.06
C TRP A 769 15.04 10.15 0.05
N CYS A 770 15.85 11.20 0.16
CA CYS A 770 15.50 12.60 -0.12
C CYS A 770 15.95 13.00 -1.54
N THR A 771 15.67 12.16 -2.54
CA THR A 771 16.16 12.35 -3.92
C THR A 771 15.44 13.53 -4.62
N PRO A 772 16.18 14.48 -5.22
CA PRO A 772 15.60 15.50 -6.10
C PRO A 772 14.77 14.85 -7.22
N GLY A 773 13.63 15.46 -7.57
CA GLY A 773 12.71 14.92 -8.58
C GLY A 773 11.76 13.83 -8.09
N ALA A 774 11.92 13.31 -6.87
CA ALA A 774 10.98 12.36 -6.27
C ALA A 774 9.67 13.05 -5.86
N LYS A 775 8.70 13.10 -6.78
CA LYS A 775 7.38 13.72 -6.55
C LYS A 775 6.24 12.68 -6.55
N ALA A 776 5.36 12.79 -5.56
CA ALA A 776 4.09 12.08 -5.56
C ALA A 776 3.07 12.85 -6.41
N MET A 777 2.28 12.15 -7.22
CA MET A 777 1.23 12.73 -8.05
C MET A 777 -0.03 12.96 -7.20
N GLN A 778 -0.54 14.20 -7.19
CA GLN A 778 -1.82 14.54 -6.55
C GLN A 778 -2.90 14.70 -7.63
N LEU A 779 -3.91 13.83 -7.58
CA LEU A 779 -5.00 13.83 -8.54
C LEU A 779 -6.30 14.31 -7.88
N TYR A 780 -6.76 15.51 -8.23
CA TYR A 780 -8.01 16.06 -7.71
C TYR A 780 -9.16 15.81 -8.68
N LEU A 781 -10.12 14.98 -8.28
CA LEU A 781 -11.25 14.58 -9.12
C LEU A 781 -12.47 15.49 -8.90
N HIS A 782 -12.35 16.79 -9.19
CA HIS A 782 -13.44 17.75 -9.08
C HIS A 782 -13.98 18.19 -10.45
N CYS A 783 -15.30 18.41 -10.52
CA CYS A 783 -15.96 18.91 -11.73
C CYS A 783 -15.66 20.39 -11.96
N ALA A 784 -15.68 20.83 -13.22
CA ALA A 784 -15.64 22.26 -13.57
C ALA A 784 -16.75 23.03 -12.83
N GLY A 785 -16.40 24.18 -12.22
CA GLY A 785 -17.35 25.02 -11.48
C GLY A 785 -17.83 24.46 -10.13
N SER A 786 -17.28 23.34 -9.66
CA SER A 786 -17.62 22.77 -8.35
C SER A 786 -17.04 23.58 -7.19
N ARG A 787 -17.79 23.68 -6.08
CA ARG A 787 -17.28 24.21 -4.79
C ARG A 787 -16.03 23.46 -4.31
N GLU A 788 -15.87 22.19 -4.67
CA GLU A 788 -14.69 21.38 -4.33
C GLU A 788 -13.39 21.97 -4.90
N SER A 789 -13.44 22.63 -6.07
CA SER A 789 -12.26 23.28 -6.68
C SER A 789 -11.78 24.47 -5.84
N VAL A 790 -12.71 25.26 -5.30
CA VAL A 790 -12.41 26.38 -4.38
C VAL A 790 -11.86 25.85 -3.05
N VAL A 791 -12.44 24.76 -2.54
CA VAL A 791 -11.95 24.12 -1.31
C VAL A 791 -10.52 23.60 -1.48
N ARG A 792 -10.17 23.04 -2.66
CA ARG A 792 -8.79 22.61 -2.95
C ARG A 792 -7.80 23.76 -2.85
N VAL A 793 -8.01 24.84 -3.60
CA VAL A 793 -7.11 26.00 -3.62
C VAL A 793 -6.90 26.55 -2.21
N ARG A 794 -7.98 26.59 -1.43
CA ARG A 794 -7.94 26.96 -0.01
C ARG A 794 -7.13 25.97 0.83
N LEU A 795 -7.34 24.66 0.69
CA LEU A 795 -6.60 23.64 1.45
C LEU A 795 -5.08 23.69 1.18
N GLU A 796 -4.69 23.88 -0.07
CA GLU A 796 -3.27 23.98 -0.46
C GLU A 796 -2.60 25.20 0.16
N ARG A 797 -3.26 26.38 0.11
CA ARG A 797 -2.77 27.60 0.80
C ARG A 797 -2.65 27.38 2.30
N ARG A 798 -3.72 26.85 2.91
CA ARG A 798 -3.77 26.60 4.36
C ARG A 798 -2.70 25.65 4.86
N ARG A 799 -2.27 24.69 4.04
CA ARG A 799 -1.21 23.74 4.43
C ARG A 799 0.06 24.45 4.87
N ALA A 800 0.46 25.50 4.14
CA ALA A 800 1.64 26.30 4.47
C ALA A 800 1.37 27.12 5.75
N VAL A 801 0.29 27.91 5.77
CA VAL A 801 -0.09 28.81 6.88
C VAL A 801 -0.26 28.06 8.20
N TYR A 802 -0.78 26.83 8.16
CA TYR A 802 -0.99 25.99 9.33
C TYR A 802 0.30 25.68 10.11
N ARG A 803 1.47 25.80 9.47
CA ARG A 803 2.79 25.67 10.14
C ARG A 803 3.19 26.95 10.88
N MET A 804 2.83 28.11 10.34
CA MET A 804 3.11 29.42 10.92
C MET A 804 2.26 29.68 12.17
N VAL A 805 0.99 29.27 12.18
CA VAL A 805 0.05 29.54 13.29
C VAL A 805 0.11 28.49 14.43
N LEU A 806 1.17 27.68 14.48
CA LEU A 806 1.35 26.71 15.57
C LEU A 806 1.40 27.45 16.93
N GLY A 807 0.62 26.97 17.91
CA GLY A 807 0.56 27.54 19.25
C GLY A 807 -0.41 28.73 19.41
N ALA A 808 -1.08 29.15 18.34
CA ALA A 808 -2.19 30.10 18.44
C ALA A 808 -3.34 29.52 19.28
N SER A 809 -4.06 30.41 19.97
CA SER A 809 -5.24 30.05 20.78
C SER A 809 -6.33 29.39 19.92
N GLU A 810 -6.59 29.96 18.75
CA GLU A 810 -7.58 29.49 17.78
C GLU A 810 -7.01 29.43 16.34
N PRO A 811 -6.18 28.42 16.01
CA PRO A 811 -5.42 28.40 14.75
C PRO A 811 -6.32 28.28 13.53
N HIS A 812 -7.47 27.62 13.63
CA HIS A 812 -8.42 27.51 12.52
C HIS A 812 -9.04 28.86 12.15
N TRP A 813 -9.42 29.67 13.15
CA TRP A 813 -9.99 31.00 12.94
C TRP A 813 -8.94 31.99 12.45
N LEU A 814 -7.73 31.94 13.00
CA LEU A 814 -6.62 32.78 12.53
C LEU A 814 -6.28 32.49 11.06
N ILE A 815 -6.32 31.23 10.64
CA ILE A 815 -6.14 30.88 9.22
C ILE A 815 -7.29 31.41 8.36
N ASP A 816 -8.54 31.32 8.83
CA ASP A 816 -9.68 31.87 8.11
C ASP A 816 -9.57 33.41 7.97
N GLU A 817 -9.07 34.09 8.99
CA GLU A 817 -8.83 35.53 9.04
C GLU A 817 -7.71 35.97 8.09
N LEU A 818 -6.57 35.26 8.11
CA LEU A 818 -5.45 35.49 7.19
C LEU A 818 -5.84 35.23 5.73
N ASP A 819 -6.62 34.17 5.47
CA ASP A 819 -7.15 33.88 4.13
C ASP A 819 -8.10 34.98 3.61
N ALA A 820 -8.82 35.67 4.51
CA ALA A 820 -9.80 36.69 4.15
C ALA A 820 -9.19 38.07 3.91
N THR A 821 -8.06 38.38 4.55
CA THR A 821 -7.41 39.70 4.53
C THR A 821 -6.29 39.76 3.51
N GLN A 822 -5.21 39.02 3.72
CA GLN A 822 -4.07 38.90 2.81
C GLN A 822 -3.35 37.56 3.03
N PRO A 823 -3.38 36.64 2.05
CA PRO A 823 -2.71 35.35 2.20
C PRO A 823 -1.18 35.56 2.24
N PRO A 824 -0.47 35.05 3.26
CA PRO A 824 0.99 35.18 3.35
C PRO A 824 1.67 34.42 2.20
N SER A 825 2.78 34.96 1.70
CA SER A 825 3.52 34.28 0.62
C SER A 825 4.20 33.00 1.16
N PRO A 826 4.53 32.02 0.28
CA PRO A 826 5.25 30.82 0.72
C PRO A 826 6.59 31.11 1.43
N SER A 827 7.30 32.17 1.02
CA SER A 827 8.52 32.64 1.70
C SER A 827 8.21 33.18 3.09
N ASP A 828 7.18 34.02 3.24
CA ASP A 828 6.80 34.58 4.54
C ASP A 828 6.42 33.48 5.52
N VAL A 829 5.70 32.47 5.05
CA VAL A 829 5.34 31.31 5.87
C VAL A 829 6.57 30.56 6.33
N LEU A 830 7.56 30.34 5.45
CA LEU A 830 8.78 29.58 5.79
C LEU A 830 9.65 30.34 6.78
N GLU A 831 9.90 31.63 6.54
CA GLU A 831 10.75 32.47 7.40
C GLU A 831 10.13 32.69 8.77
N ASN A 832 8.81 32.78 8.82
CA ASN A 832 8.09 33.01 10.06
C ASN A 832 7.55 31.72 10.69
N SER A 833 7.89 30.51 10.23
CA SER A 833 7.48 29.26 10.89
C SER A 833 8.40 28.87 12.06
N LEU A 834 7.85 28.17 13.06
CA LEU A 834 8.62 27.67 14.20
C LEU A 834 9.55 26.52 13.78
N GLU A 835 10.86 26.80 13.75
CA GLU A 835 11.87 25.86 13.29
C GLU A 835 12.62 25.21 14.46
N LEU A 836 12.23 23.98 14.82
CA LEU A 836 12.83 23.20 15.92
C LEU A 836 13.75 22.08 15.42
N GLY A 837 14.24 22.19 14.19
CA GLY A 837 15.14 21.19 13.61
C GLY A 837 16.53 21.34 14.19
N ALA A 838 16.97 20.40 15.04
CA ALA A 838 18.28 20.44 15.70
C ALA A 838 19.45 20.74 14.74
N TRP A 839 19.38 20.21 13.51
CA TRP A 839 20.40 20.45 12.49
C TRP A 839 20.37 21.86 11.90
N LYS A 840 19.20 22.39 11.56
CA LYS A 840 19.10 23.74 10.99
C LYS A 840 19.52 24.81 12.02
N LEU A 841 19.24 24.56 13.29
CA LEU A 841 19.76 25.36 14.40
C LEU A 841 21.30 25.28 14.49
N LYS A 842 21.89 24.10 14.26
CA LYS A 842 23.34 23.91 14.17
C LYS A 842 23.96 24.65 12.98
N GLN A 843 23.36 24.58 11.79
CA GLN A 843 23.81 25.33 10.60
C GLN A 843 23.74 26.85 10.83
N LYS A 844 22.63 27.37 11.36
CA LYS A 844 22.49 28.79 11.71
C LYS A 844 23.53 29.24 12.74
N SER A 845 23.87 28.38 13.71
CA SER A 845 24.93 28.63 14.70
C SER A 845 26.32 28.65 14.06
N GLN A 846 26.61 27.74 13.13
CA GLN A 846 27.88 27.71 12.40
C GLN A 846 28.03 28.90 11.45
N ALA A 847 26.97 29.27 10.72
CA ALA A 847 26.96 30.42 9.82
C ALA A 847 27.06 31.78 10.53
N LYS A 848 26.66 31.86 11.80
CA LYS A 848 26.88 33.05 12.65
C LYS A 848 28.29 33.14 13.23
N ARG A 849 29.05 32.04 13.19
CA ARG A 849 30.44 31.96 13.70
C ARG A 849 31.48 32.13 12.58
N SER A 850 31.10 31.89 11.34
CA SER A 850 31.82 32.30 10.12
C SER A 850 31.49 33.74 9.77
#